data_AF-A2DEQ9-F1
#
_entry.id   AF-A2DEQ9-F1
#
_cell.length_a   1.000
_cell.length_b   1.000
_cell.length_c   1.000
_cell.angle_alpha   90.00
_cell.angle_beta   90.00
_cell.angle_gamma   90.00
#
_symmetry.space_group_name_H-M   'P 1'
#
loop_
_entity.id
_entity.type
_entity.pdbx_description
1 polymer ?
#
loop_
_entity_poly.entity_id
_entity_poly.type
_entity_poly.pdbx_seq_one_letter_code
_entity_poly.pdbx_strand_id
1 'polypeptide(L)'
;MMYCELREINFGKNLENIGGVSFYYNSYLEKVSFNADCNLVSIGGQAFAGCSKLKSIVLPKKVKSLKDRCFQYASVLATFSIPAGSVLSTIEDLSFDNTALTSISFPKTLTFLGVNSFQYCKSLKSVTFAAGTNLPTLGGGVFKSCTSLPTITIPSTVSTFDPSAFAYCSSLVSIYVPSANTHYTSRDGIVYTYNKQRLVCCPAGKVSAFIYNYIIVIGSNAFWRCTKLQNLTFQSGCKLETIEDGTFYSCTALVRVDLPTSLKTVKQNAFAGCTKLAIITFPDYARVNLDADSIFSDCTSLTTFTFGKFCALKVFGKNIFSNCKKLTTVVIPANCTTIRDNAFKGCQSLKYVKYQAKSKMSSLSSTAFSGCTSLTNYSVPDSYTQISSACFGGAPSITIVSIPTGMKISKIVSTAFSPYKLKSITIASGTTISFIESSTFANKLIDNFYLDCKVSLSSYVFKNCSKLKKVYIKQISNTPITSATNFKYSKRLMSATKEYYTIPTGTFYGCNNLESVTINNNIVNISDYAFTDCSKLVFKIPSSVKRIGNFAFKNCFNINKVPENVIYFGNSSFIGTSVPSVLRICSGTKFIGSSSFMSTKVRVVYYCGSRDFSKFYPSFERGTNVIVGLSYKHNVFCGSPIFHKASYICDDIIETNFVGVDIIKKQMKNDLKTHASLLLTSSYYLGLW
;
A
#
# COMPACT_ATOMS: atom_id res chain seq x y z
N MET A 1 47.22 40.37 -5.38
CA MET A 1 46.87 40.96 -4.08
C MET A 1 47.86 40.42 -3.06
N MET A 2 48.77 41.25 -2.55
CA MET A 2 49.58 40.86 -1.38
C MET A 2 48.61 40.78 -0.19
N TYR A 3 48.35 39.57 0.30
CA TYR A 3 47.73 39.39 1.59
C TYR A 3 48.70 39.92 2.63
N CYS A 4 48.29 40.94 3.38
CA CYS A 4 49.09 41.49 4.46
C CYS A 4 49.44 40.37 5.46
N GLU A 5 50.72 40.05 5.64
CA GLU A 5 51.21 39.07 6.61
C GLU A 5 51.20 39.63 8.05
N LEU A 6 50.27 40.53 8.37
CA LEU A 6 50.15 41.12 9.70
C LEU A 6 49.87 40.01 10.72
N ARG A 7 50.90 39.61 11.48
CA ARG A 7 50.80 38.57 12.51
C ARG A 7 50.37 39.13 13.85
N GLU A 8 50.78 40.34 14.19
CA GLU A 8 50.45 40.96 15.47
C GLU A 8 50.06 42.41 15.28
N ILE A 9 49.08 42.86 16.06
CA ILE A 9 48.70 44.27 16.14
C ILE A 9 48.50 44.69 17.60
N ASN A 10 49.00 45.89 17.91
CA ASN A 10 48.79 46.54 19.20
C ASN A 10 48.15 47.92 18.98
N PHE A 11 46.92 48.08 19.43
CA PHE A 11 46.15 49.31 19.26
C PHE A 11 46.41 50.31 20.38
N GLY A 12 46.63 51.58 20.00
CA GLY A 12 46.85 52.68 20.92
C GLY A 12 45.60 53.14 21.68
N LYS A 13 45.82 54.04 22.67
CA LYS A 13 44.77 54.56 23.57
C LYS A 13 43.61 55.28 22.86
N ASN A 14 43.88 55.94 21.73
CA ASN A 14 42.91 56.78 21.01
C ASN A 14 42.04 55.99 20.01
N LEU A 15 42.20 54.67 19.89
CA LEU A 15 41.33 53.88 19.01
C LEU A 15 39.90 53.91 19.56
N GLU A 16 38.95 54.41 18.77
CA GLU A 16 37.55 54.49 19.17
C GLU A 16 36.68 53.40 18.54
N ASN A 17 36.99 52.98 17.31
CA ASN A 17 36.20 52.00 16.56
C ASN A 17 37.10 51.11 15.69
N ILE A 18 36.76 49.82 15.60
CA ILE A 18 37.25 48.93 14.55
C ILE A 18 36.12 48.76 13.56
N GLY A 19 36.33 49.22 12.32
CA GLY A 19 35.32 49.14 11.26
C GLY A 19 34.97 47.70 10.90
N GLY A 20 33.81 47.52 10.26
CA GLY A 20 33.44 46.21 9.70
C GLY A 20 34.48 45.74 8.70
N VAL A 21 34.72 44.42 8.66
CA VAL A 21 35.61 43.77 7.67
C VAL A 21 37.10 44.18 7.78
N SER A 22 37.51 44.96 8.82
CA SER A 22 38.85 45.56 8.91
C SER A 22 40.03 44.56 8.83
N PHE A 23 39.87 43.36 9.38
CA PHE A 23 40.84 42.26 9.36
C PHE A 23 40.23 40.99 8.75
N TYR A 24 39.21 41.13 7.90
CA TYR A 24 38.49 40.02 7.31
C TYR A 24 39.41 39.07 6.55
N TYR A 25 39.33 37.79 6.89
CA TYR A 25 40.14 36.71 6.32
C TYR A 25 41.66 36.94 6.42
N ASN A 26 42.12 37.69 7.43
CA ASN A 26 43.53 37.75 7.73
C ASN A 26 44.00 36.42 8.37
N SER A 27 44.44 35.50 7.52
CA SER A 27 44.90 34.15 7.90
C SER A 27 46.29 34.13 8.56
N TYR A 28 46.94 35.28 8.72
CA TYR A 28 48.23 35.42 9.39
C TYR A 28 48.13 36.03 10.78
N LEU A 29 47.05 36.76 11.09
CA LEU A 29 46.90 37.44 12.38
C LEU A 29 46.81 36.44 13.52
N GLU A 30 47.83 36.42 14.37
CA GLU A 30 47.99 35.55 15.53
C GLU A 30 47.57 36.25 16.84
N LYS A 31 47.80 37.57 16.94
CA LYS A 31 47.63 38.32 18.19
C LYS A 31 47.07 39.72 17.96
N VAL A 32 46.05 40.06 18.74
CA VAL A 32 45.50 41.41 18.86
C VAL A 32 45.62 41.86 20.30
N SER A 33 46.24 43.01 20.51
CA SER A 33 46.41 43.63 21.83
C SER A 33 45.94 45.08 21.81
N PHE A 34 45.55 45.58 22.98
CA PHE A 34 45.06 46.94 23.16
C PHE A 34 45.81 47.57 24.33
N ASN A 35 46.07 48.87 24.22
CA ASN A 35 46.46 49.68 25.36
C ASN A 35 45.42 49.56 26.49
N ALA A 36 45.87 49.57 27.76
CA ALA A 36 44.99 49.40 28.93
C ALA A 36 43.86 50.45 29.00
N ASP A 37 44.13 51.67 28.53
CA ASP A 37 43.20 52.80 28.52
C ASP A 37 42.57 53.04 27.14
N CYS A 38 42.51 52.00 26.29
CA CYS A 38 41.93 52.09 24.96
C CYS A 38 40.48 52.59 24.98
N ASN A 39 40.19 53.60 24.16
CA ASN A 39 38.87 54.21 24.00
C ASN A 39 37.90 53.42 23.11
N LEU A 40 38.23 52.17 22.77
CA LEU A 40 37.44 51.38 21.82
C LEU A 40 36.03 51.15 22.35
N VAL A 41 35.04 51.56 21.56
CA VAL A 41 33.61 51.47 21.91
C VAL A 41 32.93 50.30 21.22
N SER A 42 33.34 49.94 20.00
CA SER A 42 32.70 48.87 19.24
C SER A 42 33.67 48.13 18.31
N ILE A 43 33.41 46.85 18.09
CA ILE A 43 34.07 46.04 17.07
C ILE A 43 33.03 45.73 15.98
N GLY A 44 33.28 46.24 14.77
CA GLY A 44 32.40 46.17 13.62
C GLY A 44 32.13 44.75 13.10
N GLY A 45 31.09 44.64 12.26
CA GLY A 45 30.65 43.36 11.72
C GLY A 45 31.75 42.69 10.91
N GLN A 46 31.93 41.38 11.10
CA GLN A 46 32.97 40.59 10.44
C GLN A 46 34.42 41.11 10.61
N ALA A 47 34.69 42.01 11.57
CA ALA A 47 35.98 42.69 11.70
C ALA A 47 37.18 41.74 11.76
N PHE A 48 37.05 40.60 12.43
CA PHE A 48 38.07 39.55 12.53
C PHE A 48 37.56 38.19 12.02
N ALA A 49 36.52 38.19 11.17
CA ALA A 49 35.99 36.95 10.62
C ALA A 49 37.06 36.27 9.74
N GLY A 50 37.23 34.96 9.87
CA GLY A 50 38.22 34.19 9.12
C GLY A 50 39.67 34.41 9.56
N CYS A 51 39.92 35.10 10.68
CA CYS A 51 41.25 35.19 11.31
C CYS A 51 41.66 33.85 11.93
N SER A 52 41.97 32.87 11.08
CA SER A 52 42.13 31.45 11.45
C SER A 52 43.36 31.13 12.31
N LYS A 53 44.26 32.10 12.53
CA LYS A 53 45.42 31.96 13.42
C LYS A 53 45.32 32.75 14.71
N LEU A 54 44.25 33.53 14.90
CA LEU A 54 44.10 34.42 16.06
C LEU A 54 43.85 33.61 17.32
N LYS A 55 44.79 33.64 18.28
CA LYS A 55 44.79 32.73 19.44
C LYS A 55 44.03 33.28 20.64
N SER A 56 44.17 34.58 20.91
CA SER A 56 43.64 35.20 22.13
C SER A 56 43.31 36.68 21.96
N ILE A 57 42.30 37.15 22.67
CA ILE A 57 41.93 38.57 22.77
C ILE A 57 41.56 38.92 24.22
N VAL A 58 42.03 40.08 24.68
CA VAL A 58 41.53 40.74 25.90
C VAL A 58 40.75 41.99 25.47
N LEU A 59 39.46 42.03 25.81
CA LEU A 59 38.57 43.11 25.39
C LEU A 59 38.85 44.41 26.18
N PRO A 60 38.96 45.59 25.55
CA PRO A 60 39.00 46.85 26.28
C PRO A 60 37.72 47.09 27.09
N LYS A 61 37.84 47.69 28.28
CA LYS A 61 36.70 47.86 29.21
C LYS A 61 35.55 48.69 28.63
N LYS A 62 35.85 49.64 27.72
CA LYS A 62 34.89 50.58 27.13
C LYS A 62 34.09 50.00 25.95
N VAL A 63 34.40 48.79 25.48
CA VAL A 63 33.65 48.16 24.38
C VAL A 63 32.23 47.85 24.83
N LYS A 64 31.25 48.45 24.16
CA LYS A 64 29.81 48.29 24.40
C LYS A 64 29.20 47.14 23.61
N SER A 65 29.67 46.91 22.37
CA SER A 65 29.05 45.94 21.47
C SER A 65 30.06 45.18 20.62
N LEU A 66 29.78 43.89 20.43
CA LEU A 66 30.40 43.04 19.42
C LEU A 66 29.38 42.81 18.30
N LYS A 67 29.71 43.27 17.09
CA LYS A 67 28.81 43.20 15.94
C LYS A 67 28.76 41.82 15.29
N ASP A 68 27.83 41.67 14.37
CA ASP A 68 27.56 40.40 13.68
C ASP A 68 28.84 39.76 13.13
N ARG A 69 29.01 38.45 13.37
CA ARG A 69 30.13 37.65 12.82
C ARG A 69 31.54 38.17 13.13
N CYS A 70 31.73 39.08 14.09
CA CYS A 70 33.02 39.77 14.28
C CYS A 70 34.22 38.84 14.50
N PHE A 71 34.05 37.65 15.06
CA PHE A 71 35.08 36.60 15.21
C PHE A 71 34.69 35.26 14.57
N GLN A 72 33.74 35.26 13.62
CA GLN A 72 33.30 34.04 12.95
C GLN A 72 34.48 33.35 12.26
N TYR A 73 34.61 32.03 12.38
CA TYR A 73 35.71 31.24 11.82
C TYR A 73 37.13 31.64 12.30
N ALA A 74 37.26 32.35 13.42
CA ALA A 74 38.53 32.46 14.14
C ALA A 74 38.82 31.11 14.86
N SER A 75 39.12 30.09 14.06
CA SER A 75 39.03 28.67 14.42
C SER A 75 40.01 28.20 15.48
N VAL A 76 41.03 29.00 15.82
CA VAL A 76 41.99 28.72 16.90
C VAL A 76 41.88 29.71 18.07
N LEU A 77 40.90 30.62 18.06
CA LEU A 77 40.65 31.57 19.14
C LEU A 77 40.19 30.81 20.39
N ALA A 78 41.15 30.51 21.28
CA ALA A 78 40.92 29.67 22.45
C ALA A 78 40.54 30.49 23.69
N THR A 79 40.95 31.77 23.73
CA THR A 79 40.76 32.65 24.88
C THR A 79 40.22 34.01 24.44
N PHE A 80 39.04 34.37 24.96
CA PHE A 80 38.48 35.71 24.84
C PHE A 80 38.12 36.22 26.25
N SER A 81 38.88 37.19 26.74
CA SER A 81 38.73 37.71 28.10
C SER A 81 37.94 39.01 28.11
N ILE A 82 36.87 39.04 28.90
CA ILE A 82 36.10 40.25 29.22
C ILE A 82 36.55 40.71 30.62
N PRO A 83 37.27 41.84 30.74
CA PRO A 83 37.80 42.28 32.03
C PRO A 83 36.70 42.76 32.98
N ALA A 84 36.98 42.70 34.29
CA ALA A 84 36.11 43.28 35.31
C ALA A 84 35.90 44.79 35.05
N GLY A 85 34.65 45.23 35.23
CA GLY A 85 34.24 46.61 34.92
C GLY A 85 34.00 46.88 33.43
N SER A 86 33.99 45.84 32.57
CA SER A 86 33.55 45.99 31.17
C SER A 86 32.11 46.52 31.08
N VAL A 87 31.86 47.38 30.09
CA VAL A 87 30.52 47.91 29.75
C VAL A 87 29.84 47.16 28.61
N LEU A 88 30.35 45.99 28.23
CA LEU A 88 29.81 45.19 27.13
C LEU A 88 28.35 44.84 27.42
N SER A 89 27.45 45.27 26.53
CA SER A 89 26.01 45.07 26.65
C SER A 89 25.44 44.15 25.59
N THR A 90 26.05 44.08 24.39
CA THR A 90 25.53 43.27 23.29
C THR A 90 26.61 42.43 22.60
N ILE A 91 26.25 41.18 22.30
CA ILE A 91 26.97 40.30 21.38
C ILE A 91 25.98 39.88 20.30
N GLU A 92 26.24 40.25 19.05
CA GLU A 92 25.31 40.04 17.95
C GLU A 92 25.43 38.63 17.33
N ASP A 93 24.66 38.40 16.27
CA ASP A 93 24.51 37.09 15.65
C ASP A 93 25.84 36.55 15.13
N LEU A 94 26.08 35.24 15.34
CA LEU A 94 27.25 34.52 14.85
C LEU A 94 28.62 35.10 15.28
N SER A 95 28.69 36.01 16.26
CA SER A 95 29.93 36.72 16.61
C SER A 95 31.12 35.79 16.88
N PHE A 96 30.93 34.63 17.51
CA PHE A 96 31.96 33.64 17.81
C PHE A 96 31.69 32.28 17.15
N ASP A 97 30.92 32.24 16.07
CA ASP A 97 30.65 31.01 15.33
C ASP A 97 31.94 30.32 14.90
N ASN A 98 32.07 29.02 15.21
CA ASN A 98 33.19 28.18 14.81
C ASN A 98 34.56 28.67 15.36
N THR A 99 34.58 29.11 16.62
CA THR A 99 35.81 29.43 17.37
C THR A 99 36.24 28.29 18.28
N ALA A 100 37.49 28.32 18.75
CA ALA A 100 38.04 27.31 19.68
C ALA A 100 37.87 27.69 21.16
N LEU A 101 36.97 28.62 21.50
CA LEU A 101 36.82 29.13 22.85
C LEU A 101 36.62 27.99 23.84
N THR A 102 37.39 28.02 24.92
CA THR A 102 37.34 27.01 25.98
C THR A 102 36.44 27.43 27.15
N SER A 103 36.34 28.73 27.39
CA SER A 103 35.43 29.33 28.38
C SER A 103 35.05 30.75 27.99
N ILE A 104 33.88 31.21 28.44
CA ILE A 104 33.46 32.62 28.35
C ILE A 104 32.74 33.04 29.64
N SER A 105 33.05 34.24 30.14
CA SER A 105 32.37 34.82 31.30
C SER A 105 31.78 36.17 30.94
N PHE A 106 30.45 36.27 31.02
CA PHE A 106 29.70 37.45 30.65
C PHE A 106 29.58 38.46 31.81
N PRO A 107 29.70 39.77 31.55
CA PRO A 107 29.56 40.80 32.57
C PRO A 107 28.10 41.04 32.94
N LYS A 108 27.86 41.74 34.08
CA LYS A 108 26.50 42.08 34.55
C LYS A 108 25.74 43.02 33.60
N THR A 109 26.47 43.75 32.76
CA THR A 109 25.95 44.72 31.78
C THR A 109 25.39 44.07 30.52
N LEU A 110 25.62 42.77 30.32
CA LEU A 110 25.13 42.06 29.14
C LEU A 110 23.60 41.99 29.16
N THR A 111 22.98 42.49 28.09
CA THR A 111 21.52 42.50 27.90
C THR A 111 21.08 41.72 26.66
N PHE A 112 21.99 41.39 25.75
CA PHE A 112 21.65 40.71 24.49
C PHE A 112 22.72 39.69 24.05
N LEU A 113 22.26 38.49 23.69
CA LEU A 113 23.03 37.45 23.00
C LEU A 113 22.34 37.07 21.69
N GLY A 114 23.02 37.30 20.59
CA GLY A 114 22.55 37.04 19.24
C GLY A 114 22.38 35.55 18.93
N VAL A 115 21.57 35.30 17.92
CA VAL A 115 21.29 33.97 17.36
C VAL A 115 22.59 33.34 16.89
N ASN A 116 22.80 32.07 17.26
CA ASN A 116 24.00 31.30 16.92
C ASN A 116 25.34 31.96 17.32
N SER A 117 25.36 32.93 18.24
CA SER A 117 26.57 33.70 18.57
C SER A 117 27.76 32.87 19.04
N PHE A 118 27.55 31.68 19.64
CA PHE A 118 28.58 30.72 20.01
C PHE A 118 28.38 29.35 19.36
N GLN A 119 27.66 29.27 18.23
CA GLN A 119 27.46 27.98 17.57
C GLN A 119 28.80 27.37 17.14
N TYR A 120 28.90 26.04 17.11
CA TYR A 120 30.10 25.29 16.75
C TYR A 120 31.37 25.65 17.55
N CYS A 121 31.26 26.30 18.71
CA CYS A 121 32.35 26.42 19.68
C CYS A 121 32.58 25.06 20.37
N LYS A 122 33.13 24.10 19.63
CA LYS A 122 33.21 22.68 20.03
C LYS A 122 34.10 22.45 21.25
N SER A 123 35.03 23.36 21.52
CA SER A 123 35.95 23.32 22.67
C SER A 123 35.39 23.98 23.94
N LEU A 124 34.20 24.59 23.87
CA LEU A 124 33.63 25.37 24.97
C LEU A 124 33.21 24.44 26.12
N LYS A 125 33.88 24.58 27.25
CA LYS A 125 33.69 23.78 28.47
C LYS A 125 32.96 24.53 29.58
N SER A 126 33.00 25.87 29.58
CA SER A 126 32.38 26.67 30.64
C SER A 126 31.79 27.98 30.11
N VAL A 127 30.59 28.30 30.58
CA VAL A 127 29.88 29.56 30.31
C VAL A 127 29.37 30.08 31.64
N THR A 128 29.78 31.29 32.02
CA THR A 128 29.37 31.93 33.26
C THR A 128 28.75 33.30 33.01
N PHE A 129 27.78 33.67 33.84
CA PHE A 129 27.14 34.99 33.85
C PHE A 129 27.42 35.63 35.22
N ALA A 130 27.84 36.89 35.22
CA ALA A 130 28.01 37.63 36.47
C ALA A 130 26.68 37.73 37.25
N ALA A 131 26.77 37.82 38.57
CA ALA A 131 25.59 38.02 39.40
C ALA A 131 24.88 39.32 39.01
N GLY A 132 23.55 39.27 38.88
CA GLY A 132 22.74 40.40 38.47
C GLY A 132 22.72 40.70 36.96
N THR A 133 23.28 39.84 36.10
CA THR A 133 23.09 39.95 34.65
C THR A 133 21.60 39.95 34.30
N ASN A 134 21.16 40.97 33.56
CA ASN A 134 19.78 41.12 33.10
C ASN A 134 19.66 40.74 31.61
N LEU A 135 19.55 39.44 31.35
CA LEU A 135 19.39 38.88 30.01
C LEU A 135 17.95 38.35 29.87
N PRO A 136 17.05 39.04 29.13
CA PRO A 136 15.65 38.61 28.99
C PRO A 136 15.47 37.38 28.09
N THR A 137 16.33 37.22 27.09
CA THR A 137 16.20 36.18 26.06
C THR A 137 17.54 35.49 25.82
N LEU A 138 17.52 34.17 25.70
CA LEU A 138 18.63 33.41 25.10
C LEU A 138 18.32 33.16 23.62
N GLY A 139 19.15 33.71 22.74
CA GLY A 139 18.98 33.60 21.29
C GLY A 139 18.94 32.16 20.79
N GLY A 140 18.15 31.91 19.74
CA GLY A 140 18.06 30.59 19.11
C GLY A 140 19.45 30.08 18.69
N GLY A 141 19.75 28.83 18.99
CA GLY A 141 21.03 28.21 18.62
C GLY A 141 22.29 28.83 19.24
N VAL A 142 22.19 29.71 20.26
CA VAL A 142 23.33 30.41 20.85
C VAL A 142 24.54 29.51 21.15
N PHE A 143 24.33 28.32 21.72
CA PHE A 143 25.38 27.32 22.02
C PHE A 143 25.23 26.05 21.17
N LYS A 144 24.57 26.13 20.01
CA LYS A 144 24.35 24.98 19.14
C LYS A 144 25.67 24.30 18.79
N SER A 145 25.74 22.99 18.95
CA SER A 145 26.94 22.17 18.67
C SER A 145 28.17 22.53 19.54
N CYS A 146 27.98 23.10 20.74
CA CYS A 146 29.02 23.16 21.76
C CYS A 146 29.21 21.79 22.41
N THR A 147 29.87 20.88 21.69
CA THR A 147 29.95 19.45 22.04
C THR A 147 30.77 19.12 23.28
N SER A 148 31.57 20.06 23.82
CA SER A 148 32.35 19.86 25.04
C SER A 148 31.72 20.45 26.31
N LEU A 149 30.56 21.12 26.19
CA LEU A 149 29.93 21.81 27.33
C LEU A 149 29.21 20.78 28.22
N PRO A 150 29.62 20.55 29.48
CA PRO A 150 29.01 19.54 30.35
C PRO A 150 27.75 20.06 31.04
N THR A 151 27.74 21.36 31.38
CA THR A 151 26.66 22.02 32.11
C THR A 151 26.51 23.47 31.69
N ILE A 152 25.33 24.04 31.85
CA ILE A 152 25.09 25.48 31.66
C ILE A 152 24.00 26.00 32.61
N THR A 153 24.10 27.26 33.01
CA THR A 153 23.07 27.95 33.79
C THR A 153 22.32 28.92 32.91
N ILE A 154 20.99 28.82 32.90
CA ILE A 154 20.10 29.85 32.33
C ILE A 154 19.95 30.96 33.38
N PRO A 155 20.29 32.23 33.08
CA PRO A 155 20.14 33.33 34.04
C PRO A 155 18.70 33.47 34.57
N SER A 156 18.55 33.98 35.80
CA SER A 156 17.24 34.12 36.45
C SER A 156 16.29 35.08 35.73
N THR A 157 16.82 36.00 34.93
CA THR A 157 16.06 37.00 34.17
C THR A 157 15.53 36.49 32.82
N VAL A 158 15.96 35.30 32.37
CA VAL A 158 15.53 34.77 31.08
C VAL A 158 14.06 34.38 31.18
N SER A 159 13.22 35.08 30.42
CA SER A 159 11.79 34.83 30.30
C SER A 159 11.45 34.00 29.06
N THR A 160 12.35 33.97 28.07
CA THR A 160 12.15 33.25 26.80
C THR A 160 13.45 32.63 26.29
N PHE A 161 13.39 31.38 25.84
CA PHE A 161 14.45 30.77 25.05
C PHE A 161 13.91 29.66 24.14
N ASP A 162 14.60 29.44 23.02
CA ASP A 162 14.32 28.34 22.11
C ASP A 162 15.17 27.11 22.49
N PRO A 163 14.62 25.88 22.61
CA PRO A 163 15.40 24.67 22.92
C PRO A 163 16.59 24.41 21.99
N SER A 164 16.57 24.96 20.76
CA SER A 164 17.70 24.92 19.82
C SER A 164 18.95 25.60 20.35
N ALA A 165 18.83 26.49 21.36
CA ALA A 165 19.96 27.11 22.06
C ALA A 165 21.03 26.11 22.50
N PHE A 166 20.63 24.87 22.80
CA PHE A 166 21.52 23.78 23.25
C PHE A 166 21.48 22.56 22.33
N ALA A 167 20.97 22.71 21.10
CA ALA A 167 20.92 21.61 20.16
C ALA A 167 22.33 21.08 19.84
N TYR A 168 22.46 19.77 19.70
CA TYR A 168 23.73 19.09 19.38
C TYR A 168 24.84 19.21 20.44
N CYS A 169 24.54 19.70 21.66
CA CYS A 169 25.49 19.69 22.78
C CYS A 169 25.62 18.29 23.38
N SER A 170 26.34 17.39 22.70
CA SER A 170 26.39 15.95 23.01
C SER A 170 27.02 15.58 24.37
N SER A 171 27.75 16.50 25.01
CA SER A 171 28.29 16.32 26.37
C SER A 171 27.46 17.02 27.45
N LEU A 172 26.45 17.81 27.07
CA LEU A 172 25.62 18.54 28.02
C LEU A 172 24.74 17.54 28.77
N VAL A 173 24.93 17.42 30.07
CA VAL A 173 24.17 16.50 30.93
C VAL A 173 23.22 17.22 31.87
N SER A 174 23.44 18.53 32.10
CA SER A 174 22.61 19.33 32.99
C SER A 174 22.46 20.77 32.52
N ILE A 175 21.22 21.27 32.56
CA ILE A 175 20.88 22.69 32.43
C ILE A 175 20.29 23.13 33.77
N TYR A 176 20.90 24.13 34.39
CA TYR A 176 20.48 24.68 35.67
C TYR A 176 19.67 25.95 35.48
N VAL A 177 18.58 26.08 36.22
CA VAL A 177 17.76 27.30 36.31
C VAL A 177 17.68 27.71 37.79
N PRO A 178 18.16 28.91 38.16
CA PRO A 178 18.07 29.42 39.53
C PRO A 178 16.63 29.53 40.02
N SER A 179 16.41 29.36 41.33
CA SER A 179 15.08 29.47 41.96
C SER A 179 14.42 30.85 41.80
N ALA A 180 15.21 31.89 41.56
CA ALA A 180 14.74 33.24 41.29
C ALA A 180 14.11 33.41 39.89
N ASN A 181 14.26 32.43 38.98
CA ASN A 181 13.59 32.48 37.68
C ASN A 181 12.09 32.17 37.84
N THR A 182 11.24 33.06 37.35
CA THR A 182 9.77 32.96 37.47
C THR A 182 9.10 32.30 36.27
N HIS A 183 9.83 31.99 35.20
CA HIS A 183 9.32 31.40 33.96
C HIS A 183 9.70 29.92 33.81
N TYR A 184 10.88 29.55 34.30
CA TYR A 184 11.44 28.22 34.18
C TYR A 184 11.95 27.68 35.51
N THR A 185 12.08 26.36 35.60
CA THR A 185 12.76 25.68 36.69
C THR A 185 13.50 24.47 36.14
N SER A 186 14.53 24.00 36.84
CA SER A 186 15.26 22.78 36.46
C SER A 186 15.16 21.71 37.53
N ARG A 187 15.04 20.45 37.11
CA ARG A 187 15.12 19.27 37.98
C ARG A 187 15.88 18.19 37.24
N ASP A 188 16.83 17.53 37.92
CA ASP A 188 17.71 16.50 37.33
C ASP A 188 18.43 16.97 36.04
N GLY A 189 18.69 18.27 35.95
CA GLY A 189 19.32 18.92 34.80
C GLY A 189 18.42 19.10 33.57
N ILE A 190 17.12 18.83 33.67
CA ILE A 190 16.11 19.08 32.63
C ILE A 190 15.35 20.35 32.96
N VAL A 191 15.02 21.15 31.94
CA VAL A 191 14.28 22.42 32.07
C VAL A 191 12.78 22.19 31.90
N TYR A 192 12.00 22.80 32.78
CA TYR A 192 10.55 22.81 32.79
C TYR A 192 10.04 24.26 32.85
N THR A 193 8.76 24.46 32.52
CA THR A 193 8.06 25.69 32.92
C THR A 193 8.05 25.82 34.45
N TYR A 194 7.92 27.04 34.98
CA TYR A 194 7.93 27.28 36.43
C TYR A 194 6.88 26.45 37.18
N ASN A 195 5.67 26.32 36.62
CA ASN A 195 4.60 25.48 37.15
C ASN A 195 4.84 23.95 36.98
N LYS A 196 5.96 23.55 36.38
CA LYS A 196 6.42 22.18 36.11
C LYS A 196 5.53 21.34 35.20
N GLN A 197 4.44 21.88 34.64
CA GLN A 197 3.51 21.11 33.81
C GLN A 197 4.03 20.81 32.40
N ARG A 198 5.07 21.54 31.95
CA ARG A 198 5.69 21.36 30.63
C ARG A 198 7.18 21.10 30.74
N LEU A 199 7.65 20.02 30.13
CA LEU A 199 9.07 19.76 29.89
C LEU A 199 9.51 20.54 28.65
N VAL A 200 10.47 21.45 28.81
CA VAL A 200 10.88 22.42 27.77
C VAL A 200 12.12 21.95 27.03
N CYS A 201 13.16 21.51 27.75
CA CYS A 201 14.43 21.13 27.15
C CYS A 201 15.15 20.08 27.99
N CYS A 202 15.51 18.96 27.37
CA CYS A 202 16.39 17.94 27.90
C CYS A 202 17.77 18.07 27.22
N PRO A 203 18.87 18.06 27.98
CA PRO A 203 20.18 18.18 27.39
C PRO A 203 20.60 16.89 26.65
N ALA A 204 21.21 17.04 25.46
CA ALA A 204 21.44 15.94 24.53
C ALA A 204 22.39 14.84 25.03
N GLY A 205 23.19 15.13 26.07
CA GLY A 205 24.09 14.19 26.71
C GLY A 205 23.42 13.25 27.72
N LYS A 206 22.13 13.43 28.07
CA LYS A 206 21.45 12.53 29.01
C LYS A 206 21.28 11.12 28.42
N VAL A 207 21.56 10.12 29.25
CA VAL A 207 21.35 8.69 28.92
C VAL A 207 19.95 8.22 29.32
N SER A 208 19.35 8.85 30.32
CA SER A 208 18.01 8.52 30.81
C SER A 208 17.21 9.79 31.14
N ALA A 209 15.89 9.67 31.04
CA ALA A 209 14.95 10.70 31.47
C ALA A 209 13.76 10.09 32.22
N PHE A 210 13.34 10.77 33.28
CA PHE A 210 12.20 10.41 34.11
C PHE A 210 11.09 11.46 33.95
N ILE A 211 9.91 11.01 33.52
CA ILE A 211 8.74 11.86 33.31
C ILE A 211 7.87 11.81 34.56
N TYR A 212 7.88 12.89 35.32
CA TYR A 212 7.13 13.05 36.56
C TYR A 212 5.62 13.13 36.33
N ASN A 213 4.84 12.73 37.34
CA ASN A 213 3.39 12.59 37.23
C ASN A 213 2.62 13.92 37.08
N TYR A 214 3.24 15.06 37.37
CA TYR A 214 2.66 16.39 37.17
C TYR A 214 2.85 16.94 35.75
N ILE A 215 3.64 16.26 34.90
CA ILE A 215 3.87 16.69 33.51
C ILE A 215 2.62 16.41 32.69
N ILE A 216 2.12 17.45 32.02
CA ILE A 216 0.97 17.39 31.11
C ILE A 216 1.44 17.40 29.65
N VAL A 217 2.53 18.13 29.36
CA VAL A 217 3.05 18.28 27.99
C VAL A 217 4.57 18.09 27.96
N ILE A 218 5.06 17.34 26.98
CA ILE A 218 6.46 17.38 26.59
C ILE A 218 6.55 18.24 25.32
N GLY A 219 7.28 19.34 25.42
CA GLY A 219 7.31 20.38 24.40
C GLY A 219 7.99 19.96 23.09
N SER A 220 7.73 20.73 22.04
CA SER A 220 8.37 20.55 20.75
C SER A 220 9.89 20.55 20.87
N ASN A 221 10.53 19.60 20.18
CA ASN A 221 11.99 19.42 20.16
C ASN A 221 12.66 19.24 21.54
N ALA A 222 11.91 18.98 22.62
CA ALA A 222 12.48 18.94 23.96
C ALA A 222 13.56 17.86 24.15
N PHE A 223 13.50 16.77 23.38
CA PHE A 223 14.52 15.72 23.32
C PHE A 223 15.15 15.60 21.91
N TRP A 224 15.10 16.65 21.10
CA TRP A 224 15.57 16.60 19.73
C TRP A 224 17.04 16.17 19.66
N ARG A 225 17.30 15.07 18.94
CA ARG A 225 18.64 14.46 18.80
C ARG A 225 19.35 14.22 20.14
N CYS A 226 18.61 13.81 21.18
CA CYS A 226 19.22 13.20 22.37
C CYS A 226 19.75 11.81 22.02
N THR A 227 20.85 11.75 21.25
CA THR A 227 21.39 10.51 20.68
C THR A 227 22.00 9.57 21.71
N LYS A 228 22.16 10.00 22.96
CA LYS A 228 22.56 9.17 24.09
C LYS A 228 21.39 8.63 24.90
N LEU A 229 20.17 9.13 24.70
CA LEU A 229 18.99 8.74 25.46
C LEU A 229 18.60 7.30 25.14
N GLN A 230 18.79 6.41 26.11
CA GLN A 230 18.46 4.99 26.01
C GLN A 230 17.16 4.66 26.73
N ASN A 231 16.92 5.32 27.88
CA ASN A 231 15.83 4.98 28.80
C ASN A 231 14.90 6.17 29.01
N LEU A 232 13.60 5.96 28.75
CA LEU A 232 12.53 6.88 29.09
C LEU A 232 11.56 6.18 30.02
N THR A 233 11.34 6.74 31.21
CA THR A 233 10.49 6.16 32.24
C THR A 233 9.42 7.14 32.68
N PHE A 234 8.24 6.63 33.04
CA PHE A 234 7.11 7.43 33.47
C PHE A 234 6.78 7.10 34.92
N GLN A 235 6.57 8.14 35.74
CA GLN A 235 6.13 7.96 37.12
C GLN A 235 4.72 7.36 37.16
N SER A 236 4.43 6.55 38.19
CA SER A 236 3.07 6.08 38.48
C SER A 236 2.09 7.25 38.63
N GLY A 237 0.88 7.09 38.08
CA GLY A 237 -0.12 8.15 38.01
C GLY A 237 0.23 9.27 37.02
N CYS A 238 1.04 8.98 35.99
CA CYS A 238 1.41 9.92 34.95
C CYS A 238 0.19 10.65 34.37
N LYS A 239 0.29 11.98 34.25
CA LYS A 239 -0.76 12.85 33.68
C LYS A 239 -0.39 13.39 32.29
N LEU A 240 0.61 12.81 31.63
CA LEU A 240 1.06 13.26 30.32
C LEU A 240 -0.08 13.12 29.30
N GLU A 241 -0.50 14.23 28.71
CA GLU A 241 -1.57 14.26 27.72
C GLU A 241 -1.03 14.46 26.30
N THR A 242 0.05 15.23 26.13
CA THR A 242 0.56 15.63 24.82
C THR A 242 2.07 15.45 24.69
N ILE A 243 2.48 14.80 23.60
CA ILE A 243 3.85 14.83 23.07
C ILE A 243 3.81 15.68 21.80
N GLU A 244 4.56 16.78 21.77
CA GLU A 244 4.54 17.74 20.68
C GLU A 244 5.49 17.41 19.51
N ASP A 245 5.65 18.36 18.59
CA ASP A 245 6.32 18.16 17.32
C ASP A 245 7.82 17.89 17.51
N GLY A 246 8.30 16.82 16.88
CA GLY A 246 9.71 16.47 16.88
C GLY A 246 10.32 16.18 18.26
N THR A 247 9.50 15.96 19.30
CA THR A 247 9.97 15.84 20.69
C THR A 247 11.17 14.91 20.83
N PHE A 248 11.09 13.67 20.34
CA PHE A 248 12.16 12.66 20.37
C PHE A 248 12.81 12.44 19.00
N TYR A 249 12.67 13.37 18.07
CA TYR A 249 13.19 13.20 16.71
C TYR A 249 14.70 12.88 16.73
N SER A 250 15.08 11.79 16.07
CA SER A 250 16.45 11.27 16.02
C SER A 250 17.09 10.95 17.39
N CYS A 251 16.30 10.48 18.37
CA CYS A 251 16.83 9.81 19.56
C CYS A 251 17.32 8.41 19.20
N THR A 252 18.47 8.32 18.53
CA THR A 252 18.97 7.09 17.89
C THR A 252 19.41 5.99 18.86
N ALA A 253 19.49 6.26 20.16
CA ALA A 253 19.79 5.25 21.19
C ALA A 253 18.55 4.72 21.92
N LEU A 254 17.37 5.30 21.70
CA LEU A 254 16.14 4.91 22.40
C LEU A 254 15.68 3.54 21.91
N VAL A 255 15.49 2.58 22.82
CA VAL A 255 15.18 1.18 22.46
C VAL A 255 13.71 0.84 22.65
N ARG A 256 13.09 1.34 23.72
CA ARG A 256 11.73 1.00 24.11
C ARG A 256 11.02 2.21 24.71
N VAL A 257 9.73 2.34 24.38
CA VAL A 257 8.85 3.35 24.97
C VAL A 257 7.51 2.71 25.34
N ASP A 258 7.17 2.76 26.62
CA ASP A 258 5.87 2.34 27.15
C ASP A 258 5.06 3.59 27.50
N LEU A 259 4.07 3.93 26.67
CA LEU A 259 3.34 5.19 26.78
C LEU A 259 2.24 5.10 27.86
N PRO A 260 1.94 6.19 28.62
CA PRO A 260 0.95 6.15 29.69
C PRO A 260 -0.50 6.16 29.17
N THR A 261 -1.45 5.68 29.98
CA THR A 261 -2.90 5.68 29.67
C THR A 261 -3.47 7.09 29.49
N SER A 262 -2.87 8.09 30.15
CA SER A 262 -3.27 9.50 30.08
C SER A 262 -3.00 10.15 28.72
N LEU A 263 -2.16 9.54 27.88
CA LEU A 263 -1.71 10.14 26.63
C LEU A 263 -2.86 10.27 25.62
N LYS A 264 -3.13 11.52 25.21
CA LYS A 264 -4.20 11.87 24.28
C LYS A 264 -3.66 12.14 22.88
N THR A 265 -2.52 12.80 22.76
CA THR A 265 -2.02 13.29 21.46
C THR A 265 -0.52 13.07 21.31
N VAL A 266 -0.13 12.55 20.14
CA VAL A 266 1.26 12.53 19.69
C VAL A 266 1.32 13.29 18.37
N LYS A 267 2.12 14.37 18.32
CA LYS A 267 2.20 15.24 17.15
C LYS A 267 3.28 14.82 16.15
N GLN A 268 3.47 15.64 15.12
CA GLN A 268 4.24 15.32 13.92
C GLN A 268 5.69 14.98 14.29
N ASN A 269 6.25 13.97 13.63
CA ASN A 269 7.66 13.58 13.77
C ASN A 269 8.12 13.25 15.21
N ALA A 270 7.21 13.07 16.17
CA ALA A 270 7.56 12.99 17.59
C ALA A 270 8.61 11.91 17.91
N PHE A 271 8.64 10.78 17.21
CA PHE A 271 9.64 9.72 17.35
C PHE A 271 10.37 9.41 16.03
N ALA A 272 10.27 10.26 15.02
CA ALA A 272 10.86 9.97 13.72
C ALA A 272 12.39 9.87 13.81
N GLY A 273 12.98 8.89 13.11
CA GLY A 273 14.42 8.65 13.11
C GLY A 273 14.97 8.03 14.39
N CYS A 274 14.14 7.53 15.31
CA CYS A 274 14.60 6.71 16.44
C CYS A 274 15.04 5.32 15.95
N THR A 275 16.20 5.25 15.31
CA THR A 275 16.62 4.06 14.52
C THR A 275 16.84 2.78 15.33
N LYS A 276 17.07 2.87 16.65
CA LYS A 276 17.13 1.71 17.56
C LYS A 276 15.82 1.39 18.29
N LEU A 277 14.78 2.19 18.10
CA LEU A 277 13.49 1.98 18.76
C LEU A 277 12.86 0.70 18.23
N ALA A 278 12.82 -0.32 19.07
CA ALA A 278 12.38 -1.66 18.73
C ALA A 278 10.94 -1.92 19.20
N ILE A 279 10.53 -1.32 20.32
CA ILE A 279 9.25 -1.59 20.97
C ILE A 279 8.54 -0.31 21.37
N ILE A 280 7.27 -0.22 20.98
CA ILE A 280 6.34 0.81 21.42
C ILE A 280 5.06 0.14 21.90
N THR A 281 4.66 0.42 23.14
CA THR A 281 3.43 -0.14 23.71
C THR A 281 2.50 0.96 24.19
N PHE A 282 1.20 0.71 24.00
CA PHE A 282 0.12 1.47 24.60
C PHE A 282 -0.66 0.56 25.56
N PRO A 283 -1.08 1.05 26.73
CA PRO A 283 -1.79 0.27 27.73
C PRO A 283 -3.26 0.03 27.35
N ASP A 284 -3.95 -0.76 28.16
CA ASP A 284 -5.40 -0.96 28.06
C ASP A 284 -6.13 0.38 28.13
N TYR A 285 -7.24 0.50 27.40
CA TYR A 285 -8.09 1.69 27.34
C TYR A 285 -7.41 2.95 26.78
N ALA A 286 -6.28 2.83 26.08
CA ALA A 286 -5.58 3.95 25.47
C ALA A 286 -6.50 4.77 24.53
N ARG A 287 -6.49 6.10 24.72
CA ARG A 287 -7.28 7.09 23.96
C ARG A 287 -6.43 7.96 23.04
N VAL A 288 -5.27 7.46 22.65
CA VAL A 288 -4.29 8.21 21.86
C VAL A 288 -4.82 8.54 20.46
N ASN A 289 -4.53 9.76 20.02
CA ASN A 289 -4.65 10.23 18.66
C ASN A 289 -3.29 10.14 17.95
N LEU A 290 -3.20 9.30 16.92
CA LEU A 290 -2.01 9.10 16.07
C LEU A 290 -2.26 9.54 14.61
N ASP A 291 -3.07 10.57 14.44
CA ASP A 291 -3.47 11.14 13.15
C ASP A 291 -2.37 12.03 12.52
N ALA A 292 -1.40 12.47 13.31
CA ALA A 292 -0.29 13.32 12.85
C ALA A 292 0.72 12.58 11.97
N ASP A 293 1.47 13.36 11.19
CA ASP A 293 2.36 12.83 10.17
C ASP A 293 3.69 12.30 10.74
N SER A 294 4.16 11.19 10.17
CA SER A 294 5.51 10.67 10.36
C SER A 294 5.90 10.38 11.81
N ILE A 295 4.95 10.15 12.73
CA ILE A 295 5.22 10.00 14.17
C ILE A 295 6.36 9.01 14.44
N PHE A 296 6.36 7.84 13.80
CA PHE A 296 7.38 6.79 13.94
C PHE A 296 8.15 6.53 12.63
N SER A 297 8.20 7.50 11.70
CA SER A 297 8.95 7.34 10.44
C SER A 297 10.41 7.02 10.71
N ASP A 298 11.01 6.14 9.90
CA ASP A 298 12.42 5.75 9.97
C ASP A 298 12.85 5.15 11.31
N CYS A 299 11.90 4.61 12.10
CA CYS A 299 12.18 3.70 13.21
C CYS A 299 12.57 2.32 12.65
N THR A 300 13.75 2.24 12.02
CA THR A 300 14.18 1.08 11.22
C THR A 300 14.32 -0.22 12.01
N SER A 301 14.46 -0.15 13.33
CA SER A 301 14.50 -1.32 14.22
C SER A 301 13.16 -1.73 14.81
N LEU A 302 12.06 -1.00 14.54
CA LEU A 302 10.76 -1.26 15.16
C LEU A 302 10.23 -2.64 14.75
N THR A 303 10.09 -3.53 15.72
CA THR A 303 9.53 -4.88 15.54
C THR A 303 8.16 -5.02 16.16
N THR A 304 7.91 -4.30 17.27
CA THR A 304 6.71 -4.46 18.09
C THR A 304 6.03 -3.11 18.28
N PHE A 305 4.81 -3.01 17.74
CA PHE A 305 3.90 -1.89 17.95
C PHE A 305 2.55 -2.46 18.36
N THR A 306 2.16 -2.28 19.63
CA THR A 306 0.98 -2.95 20.20
C THR A 306 0.14 -2.03 21.05
N PHE A 307 -1.17 -2.22 20.98
CA PHE A 307 -2.13 -1.64 21.91
C PHE A 307 -2.63 -2.70 22.89
N GLY A 308 -2.85 -2.28 24.14
CA GLY A 308 -3.68 -3.01 25.08
C GLY A 308 -5.13 -3.13 24.61
N LYS A 309 -5.95 -3.78 25.44
CA LYS A 309 -7.37 -4.01 25.18
C LYS A 309 -8.14 -2.69 25.09
N PHE A 310 -9.24 -2.70 24.33
CA PHE A 310 -10.19 -1.57 24.25
C PHE A 310 -9.58 -0.23 23.80
N CYS A 311 -8.59 -0.26 22.92
CA CYS A 311 -8.02 0.95 22.33
C CYS A 311 -9.06 1.75 21.53
N ALA A 312 -9.09 3.06 21.75
CA ALA A 312 -10.03 3.99 21.11
C ALA A 312 -9.46 4.67 19.85
N LEU A 313 -8.26 4.27 19.39
CA LEU A 313 -7.59 4.84 18.22
C LEU A 313 -8.52 4.85 17.00
N LYS A 314 -8.57 6.00 16.32
CA LYS A 314 -9.39 6.20 15.11
C LYS A 314 -8.60 6.17 13.82
N VAL A 315 -7.39 6.74 13.82
CA VAL A 315 -6.65 7.01 12.59
C VAL A 315 -5.17 6.69 12.75
N PHE A 316 -4.60 6.05 11.74
CA PHE A 316 -3.17 6.05 11.49
C PHE A 316 -2.83 7.18 10.52
N GLY A 317 -2.02 8.14 10.97
CA GLY A 317 -1.59 9.33 10.23
C GLY A 317 -0.73 9.03 9.00
N LYS A 318 -0.42 10.06 8.21
CA LYS A 318 0.38 9.86 6.99
C LYS A 318 1.81 9.50 7.35
N ASN A 319 2.43 8.60 6.59
CA ASN A 319 3.83 8.17 6.80
C ASN A 319 4.16 7.66 8.23
N ILE A 320 3.17 7.34 9.06
CA ILE A 320 3.36 7.10 10.50
C ILE A 320 4.44 6.05 10.81
N PHE A 321 4.51 4.96 10.02
CA PHE A 321 5.53 3.91 10.10
C PHE A 321 6.35 3.80 8.79
N SER A 322 6.49 4.91 8.04
CA SER A 322 7.30 4.89 6.83
C SER A 322 8.72 4.38 7.14
N ASN A 323 9.24 3.48 6.31
CA ASN A 323 10.56 2.84 6.44
C ASN A 323 10.81 2.10 7.76
N CYS A 324 9.78 1.64 8.47
CA CYS A 324 9.92 0.70 9.59
C CYS A 324 10.27 -0.72 9.08
N LYS A 325 11.50 -0.88 8.58
CA LYS A 325 11.95 -2.04 7.79
C LYS A 325 11.86 -3.39 8.53
N LYS A 326 11.92 -3.40 9.86
CA LYS A 326 11.82 -4.62 10.69
C LYS A 326 10.41 -4.93 11.21
N LEU A 327 9.41 -4.10 10.93
CA LEU A 327 8.04 -4.34 11.41
C LEU A 327 7.45 -5.54 10.68
N THR A 328 7.09 -6.60 11.40
CA THR A 328 6.63 -7.87 10.80
C THR A 328 5.12 -8.05 10.84
N THR A 329 4.47 -7.52 11.88
CA THR A 329 3.03 -7.62 12.10
C THR A 329 2.50 -6.30 12.61
N VAL A 330 1.35 -5.87 12.10
CA VAL A 330 0.56 -4.80 12.69
C VAL A 330 -0.83 -5.31 13.05
N VAL A 331 -1.29 -4.99 14.27
CA VAL A 331 -2.66 -5.23 14.72
C VAL A 331 -3.42 -3.91 14.71
N ILE A 332 -4.42 -3.82 13.84
CA ILE A 332 -5.28 -2.66 13.68
C ILE A 332 -6.43 -2.76 14.70
N PRO A 333 -6.57 -1.81 15.65
CA PRO A 333 -7.64 -1.84 16.64
C PRO A 333 -9.04 -1.74 16.03
N ALA A 334 -10.04 -2.36 16.68
CA ALA A 334 -11.41 -2.42 16.15
C ALA A 334 -12.04 -1.04 15.90
N ASN A 335 -11.66 -0.03 16.68
CA ASN A 335 -12.16 1.33 16.54
C ASN A 335 -11.51 2.16 15.42
N CYS A 336 -10.46 1.64 14.77
CA CYS A 336 -9.74 2.33 13.71
C CYS A 336 -10.61 2.42 12.45
N THR A 337 -10.87 3.64 11.98
CA THR A 337 -11.71 3.94 10.81
C THR A 337 -10.90 4.33 9.58
N THR A 338 -9.66 4.82 9.77
CA THR A 338 -8.82 5.34 8.67
C THR A 338 -7.35 4.94 8.77
N ILE A 339 -6.77 4.46 7.66
CA ILE A 339 -5.33 4.33 7.46
C ILE A 339 -4.93 5.23 6.28
N ARG A 340 -4.14 6.26 6.53
CA ARG A 340 -3.80 7.29 5.56
C ARG A 340 -2.62 6.94 4.65
N ASP A 341 -2.30 7.87 3.76
CA ASP A 341 -1.26 7.73 2.74
C ASP A 341 0.08 7.32 3.33
N ASN A 342 0.70 6.33 2.70
CA ASN A 342 2.04 5.85 3.03
C ASN A 342 2.22 5.41 4.51
N ALA A 343 1.13 5.14 5.25
CA ALA A 343 1.20 4.82 6.68
C ALA A 343 2.22 3.73 7.03
N PHE A 344 2.38 2.73 6.17
CA PHE A 344 3.34 1.62 6.29
C PHE A 344 4.28 1.55 5.06
N LYS A 345 4.51 2.67 4.37
CA LYS A 345 5.37 2.69 3.18
C LYS A 345 6.75 2.13 3.49
N GLY A 346 7.26 1.22 2.66
CA GLY A 346 8.60 0.66 2.83
C GLY A 346 8.79 -0.23 4.06
N CYS A 347 7.71 -0.70 4.71
CA CYS A 347 7.77 -1.75 5.73
C CYS A 347 8.08 -3.11 5.07
N GLN A 348 9.31 -3.29 4.62
CA GLN A 348 9.72 -4.41 3.78
C GLN A 348 9.57 -5.79 4.45
N SER A 349 9.62 -5.86 5.79
CA SER A 349 9.41 -7.11 6.55
C SER A 349 7.95 -7.38 6.96
N LEU A 350 7.01 -6.48 6.63
CA LEU A 350 5.61 -6.61 7.06
C LEU A 350 4.97 -7.80 6.35
N LYS A 351 4.67 -8.85 7.12
CA LYS A 351 4.08 -10.11 6.63
C LYS A 351 2.58 -10.19 6.90
N TYR A 352 2.12 -9.57 8.00
CA TYR A 352 0.75 -9.70 8.47
C TYR A 352 0.14 -8.36 8.87
N VAL A 353 -1.03 -8.06 8.31
CA VAL A 353 -1.93 -7.01 8.77
C VAL A 353 -3.14 -7.70 9.38
N LYS A 354 -3.34 -7.55 10.69
CA LYS A 354 -4.43 -8.19 11.43
C LYS A 354 -5.43 -7.13 11.88
N TYR A 355 -6.69 -7.32 11.57
CA TYR A 355 -7.77 -6.47 12.06
C TYR A 355 -8.41 -7.14 13.28
N GLN A 356 -8.62 -6.39 14.36
CA GLN A 356 -9.43 -6.88 15.47
C GLN A 356 -10.88 -7.09 14.99
N ALA A 357 -11.57 -8.08 15.58
CA ALA A 357 -12.95 -8.40 15.25
C ALA A 357 -13.88 -7.19 15.42
N LYS A 358 -14.92 -7.11 14.59
CA LYS A 358 -15.85 -5.97 14.50
C LYS A 358 -15.10 -4.67 14.16
N SER A 359 -14.24 -4.76 13.15
CA SER A 359 -13.49 -3.60 12.65
C SER A 359 -14.45 -2.50 12.20
N LYS A 360 -14.07 -1.24 12.43
CA LYS A 360 -14.78 -0.06 11.91
C LYS A 360 -14.09 0.55 10.71
N MET A 361 -13.18 -0.18 10.08
CA MET A 361 -12.36 0.29 8.97
C MET A 361 -13.25 0.72 7.79
N SER A 362 -13.23 2.01 7.43
CA SER A 362 -14.00 2.55 6.31
C SER A 362 -13.14 3.18 5.22
N SER A 363 -11.91 3.59 5.56
CA SER A 363 -10.99 4.23 4.62
C SER A 363 -9.57 3.67 4.73
N LEU A 364 -9.06 3.16 3.62
CA LEU A 364 -7.69 2.70 3.46
C LEU A 364 -7.09 3.35 2.22
N SER A 365 -6.03 4.14 2.39
CA SER A 365 -5.33 4.76 1.27
C SER A 365 -4.73 3.71 0.33
N SER A 366 -4.80 3.95 -0.98
CA SER A 366 -4.20 3.11 -2.02
C SER A 366 -2.67 3.03 -1.96
N THR A 367 -2.02 3.84 -1.11
CA THR A 367 -0.56 3.86 -0.91
C THR A 367 -0.14 3.40 0.48
N ALA A 368 -1.09 3.05 1.36
CA ALA A 368 -0.84 2.73 2.76
C ALA A 368 0.26 1.68 2.96
N PHE A 369 0.33 0.67 2.10
CA PHE A 369 1.28 -0.45 2.14
C PHE A 369 2.25 -0.46 0.95
N SER A 370 2.48 0.70 0.30
CA SER A 370 3.43 0.81 -0.82
C SER A 370 4.83 0.32 -0.41
N GLY A 371 5.44 -0.57 -1.21
CA GLY A 371 6.75 -1.15 -0.89
C GLY A 371 6.77 -2.20 0.24
N CYS A 372 5.61 -2.65 0.73
CA CYS A 372 5.50 -3.81 1.62
C CYS A 372 5.67 -5.11 0.83
N THR A 373 6.92 -5.47 0.50
CA THR A 373 7.25 -6.59 -0.37
C THR A 373 7.09 -7.97 0.29
N SER A 374 7.06 -8.06 1.62
CA SER A 374 6.78 -9.31 2.35
C SER A 374 5.30 -9.59 2.57
N LEU A 375 4.40 -8.63 2.29
CA LEU A 375 2.97 -8.76 2.52
C LEU A 375 2.33 -9.56 1.39
N THR A 376 2.35 -10.89 1.55
CA THR A 376 1.86 -11.86 0.56
C THR A 376 0.45 -12.36 0.87
N ASN A 377 0.08 -12.37 2.16
CA ASN A 377 -1.21 -12.80 2.68
C ASN A 377 -1.99 -11.60 3.19
N TYR A 378 -3.23 -11.44 2.73
CA TYR A 378 -4.06 -10.32 3.16
C TYR A 378 -5.47 -10.77 3.53
N SER A 379 -5.93 -10.39 4.72
CA SER A 379 -7.32 -10.58 5.14
C SER A 379 -8.09 -9.28 4.97
N VAL A 380 -9.20 -9.34 4.23
CA VAL A 380 -10.11 -8.20 4.10
C VAL A 380 -10.73 -7.88 5.48
N PRO A 381 -10.84 -6.60 5.88
CA PRO A 381 -11.55 -6.24 7.11
C PRO A 381 -13.05 -6.55 7.02
N ASP A 382 -13.64 -7.01 8.13
CA ASP A 382 -15.05 -7.42 8.22
C ASP A 382 -16.08 -6.30 8.01
N SER A 383 -15.63 -5.04 7.95
CA SER A 383 -16.43 -3.84 7.68
C SER A 383 -16.72 -3.57 6.21
N TYR A 384 -15.99 -4.19 5.27
CA TYR A 384 -16.13 -3.87 3.84
C TYR A 384 -17.36 -4.53 3.22
N THR A 385 -18.12 -3.75 2.45
CA THR A 385 -19.29 -4.22 1.68
C THR A 385 -19.02 -4.31 0.17
N GLN A 386 -17.87 -3.80 -0.29
CA GLN A 386 -17.38 -3.87 -1.67
C GLN A 386 -15.89 -4.17 -1.66
N ILE A 387 -15.45 -5.03 -2.58
CA ILE A 387 -14.04 -5.37 -2.74
C ILE A 387 -13.49 -4.69 -3.99
N SER A 388 -12.55 -3.78 -3.79
CA SER A 388 -11.82 -3.05 -4.84
C SER A 388 -10.32 -3.02 -4.57
N SER A 389 -9.54 -2.49 -5.51
CA SER A 389 -8.07 -2.40 -5.35
C SER A 389 -7.67 -1.56 -4.13
N ALA A 390 -8.53 -0.63 -3.71
CA ALA A 390 -8.34 0.20 -2.52
C ALA A 390 -8.38 -0.62 -1.21
N CYS A 391 -9.05 -1.78 -1.17
CA CYS A 391 -9.13 -2.63 0.01
C CYS A 391 -7.78 -3.23 0.44
N PHE A 392 -6.76 -3.14 -0.41
CA PHE A 392 -5.45 -3.78 -0.23
C PHE A 392 -4.31 -2.77 -0.02
N GLY A 393 -4.61 -1.47 -0.03
CA GLY A 393 -3.68 -0.37 0.26
C GLY A 393 -2.38 -0.33 -0.55
N GLY A 394 -2.36 -0.91 -1.76
CA GLY A 394 -1.23 -0.84 -2.68
C GLY A 394 -0.03 -1.73 -2.36
N ALA A 395 -0.21 -2.80 -1.58
CA ALA A 395 0.86 -3.75 -1.30
C ALA A 395 1.24 -4.56 -2.55
N PRO A 396 2.48 -4.48 -3.06
CA PRO A 396 2.83 -4.99 -4.39
C PRO A 396 2.87 -6.53 -4.50
N SER A 397 2.93 -7.24 -3.37
CA SER A 397 3.29 -8.66 -3.32
C SER A 397 2.15 -9.59 -2.87
N ILE A 398 0.92 -9.08 -2.77
CA ILE A 398 -0.24 -9.89 -2.38
C ILE A 398 -0.46 -11.02 -3.40
N THR A 399 -0.52 -12.25 -2.91
CA THR A 399 -0.81 -13.46 -3.71
C THR A 399 -1.92 -14.32 -3.12
N ILE A 400 -2.23 -14.15 -1.82
CA ILE A 400 -3.28 -14.88 -1.13
C ILE A 400 -4.20 -13.88 -0.46
N VAL A 401 -5.51 -14.01 -0.72
CA VAL A 401 -6.55 -13.15 -0.13
C VAL A 401 -7.53 -14.01 0.64
N SER A 402 -7.84 -13.62 1.88
CA SER A 402 -8.90 -14.23 2.68
C SER A 402 -10.03 -13.23 2.93
N ILE A 403 -11.27 -13.66 2.69
CA ILE A 403 -12.50 -12.94 3.04
C ILE A 403 -13.10 -13.62 4.28
N PRO A 404 -13.14 -12.94 5.45
CA PRO A 404 -13.67 -13.46 6.72
C PRO A 404 -15.12 -13.96 6.66
N THR A 405 -15.54 -14.61 7.75
CA THR A 405 -16.88 -15.23 7.92
C THR A 405 -17.98 -14.19 8.04
N GLY A 406 -19.19 -14.52 7.58
CA GLY A 406 -20.40 -13.71 7.80
C GLY A 406 -20.44 -12.33 7.12
N MET A 407 -19.53 -12.06 6.17
CA MET A 407 -19.52 -10.78 5.45
C MET A 407 -20.63 -10.72 4.39
N LYS A 408 -21.16 -9.51 4.14
CA LYS A 408 -22.14 -9.25 3.07
C LYS A 408 -21.51 -8.36 2.00
N ILE A 409 -20.92 -8.98 0.98
CA ILE A 409 -20.27 -8.28 -0.13
C ILE A 409 -21.28 -8.02 -1.23
N SER A 410 -21.61 -6.76 -1.47
CA SER A 410 -22.49 -6.34 -2.56
C SER A 410 -21.86 -6.57 -3.94
N LYS A 411 -20.54 -6.32 -4.07
CA LYS A 411 -19.82 -6.61 -5.31
C LYS A 411 -18.31 -6.74 -5.14
N ILE A 412 -17.69 -7.53 -6.02
CA ILE A 412 -16.25 -7.50 -6.32
C ILE A 412 -16.08 -6.82 -7.68
N VAL A 413 -15.31 -5.72 -7.70
CA VAL A 413 -15.17 -4.90 -8.91
C VAL A 413 -14.08 -5.43 -9.85
N SER A 414 -14.18 -5.09 -11.14
CA SER A 414 -13.29 -5.56 -12.21
C SER A 414 -11.80 -5.30 -11.95
N THR A 415 -11.46 -4.20 -11.28
CA THR A 415 -10.08 -3.81 -10.97
C THR A 415 -9.54 -4.35 -9.66
N ALA A 416 -10.37 -5.04 -8.86
CA ALA A 416 -10.05 -5.44 -7.49
C ALA A 416 -8.70 -6.13 -7.35
N PHE A 417 -8.40 -7.03 -8.29
CA PHE A 417 -7.18 -7.83 -8.27
C PHE A 417 -6.21 -7.53 -9.40
N SER A 418 -6.47 -6.53 -10.24
CA SER A 418 -5.66 -6.25 -11.44
C SER A 418 -4.15 -6.17 -11.16
N PRO A 419 -3.67 -5.44 -10.13
CA PRO A 419 -2.24 -5.31 -9.83
C PRO A 419 -1.58 -6.59 -9.27
N TYR A 420 -2.37 -7.55 -8.79
CA TYR A 420 -1.88 -8.66 -7.96
C TYR A 420 -1.76 -9.95 -8.77
N LYS A 421 -0.67 -10.70 -8.54
CA LYS A 421 -0.47 -12.06 -9.08
C LYS A 421 -1.17 -13.09 -8.19
N LEU A 422 -2.49 -12.97 -8.07
CA LEU A 422 -3.30 -13.75 -7.14
C LEU A 422 -3.21 -15.25 -7.45
N LYS A 423 -2.83 -16.04 -6.43
CA LYS A 423 -2.70 -17.51 -6.46
C LYS A 423 -3.83 -18.21 -5.72
N SER A 424 -4.40 -17.57 -4.70
CA SER A 424 -5.50 -18.14 -3.92
C SER A 424 -6.43 -17.04 -3.39
N ILE A 425 -7.72 -17.37 -3.38
CA ILE A 425 -8.75 -16.60 -2.70
C ILE A 425 -9.59 -17.55 -1.85
N THR A 426 -9.70 -17.26 -0.56
CA THR A 426 -10.52 -18.04 0.38
C THR A 426 -11.69 -17.20 0.85
N ILE A 427 -12.90 -17.75 0.72
CA ILE A 427 -14.14 -17.11 1.12
C ILE A 427 -14.73 -17.95 2.26
N ALA A 428 -14.72 -17.42 3.48
CA ALA A 428 -15.15 -18.16 4.65
C ALA A 428 -16.66 -18.41 4.66
N SER A 429 -17.10 -19.38 5.47
CA SER A 429 -18.51 -19.76 5.62
C SER A 429 -19.41 -18.58 5.97
N GLY A 430 -20.66 -18.63 5.53
CA GLY A 430 -21.66 -17.59 5.83
C GLY A 430 -21.42 -16.24 5.13
N THR A 431 -20.34 -16.08 4.37
CA THR A 431 -20.10 -14.88 3.56
C THR A 431 -20.84 -14.95 2.23
N THR A 432 -21.50 -13.86 1.87
CA THR A 432 -22.24 -13.74 0.60
C THR A 432 -21.59 -12.71 -0.32
N ILE A 433 -21.61 -13.00 -1.62
CA ILE A 433 -21.17 -12.10 -2.69
C ILE A 433 -22.31 -11.96 -3.68
N SER A 434 -22.92 -10.78 -3.78
CA SER A 434 -24.07 -10.58 -4.67
C SER A 434 -23.69 -10.44 -6.13
N PHE A 435 -22.52 -9.85 -6.45
CA PHE A 435 -22.09 -9.60 -7.83
C PHE A 435 -20.58 -9.69 -8.02
N ILE A 436 -20.13 -10.28 -9.13
CA ILE A 436 -18.72 -10.27 -9.57
C ILE A 436 -18.66 -9.64 -10.96
N GLU A 437 -17.96 -8.51 -11.05
CA GLU A 437 -17.82 -7.72 -12.27
C GLU A 437 -16.93 -8.39 -13.33
N SER A 438 -16.97 -7.84 -14.55
CA SER A 438 -16.26 -8.40 -15.69
C SER A 438 -14.76 -8.49 -15.44
N SER A 439 -14.14 -9.59 -15.90
CA SER A 439 -12.68 -9.77 -15.85
C SER A 439 -12.03 -9.70 -14.46
N THR A 440 -12.80 -9.78 -13.37
CA THR A 440 -12.31 -9.63 -11.98
C THR A 440 -11.11 -10.54 -11.66
N PHE A 441 -11.14 -11.79 -12.12
CA PHE A 441 -10.06 -12.76 -11.95
C PHE A 441 -9.30 -13.04 -13.24
N ALA A 442 -9.43 -12.20 -14.28
CA ALA A 442 -8.76 -12.46 -15.55
C ALA A 442 -7.23 -12.50 -15.39
N ASN A 443 -6.61 -13.49 -16.04
CA ASN A 443 -5.18 -13.77 -16.04
C ASN A 443 -4.58 -14.06 -14.64
N LYS A 444 -5.42 -14.44 -13.65
CA LYS A 444 -4.93 -14.83 -12.31
C LYS A 444 -4.48 -16.28 -12.27
N LEU A 445 -3.60 -16.57 -11.30
CA LEU A 445 -2.98 -17.89 -11.10
C LEU A 445 -3.73 -18.70 -10.05
N ILE A 446 -5.06 -18.53 -9.98
CA ILE A 446 -5.91 -19.21 -9.00
C ILE A 446 -6.03 -20.67 -9.39
N ASP A 447 -5.73 -21.58 -8.46
CA ASP A 447 -5.83 -23.03 -8.71
C ASP A 447 -7.28 -23.55 -8.55
N ASN A 448 -8.00 -23.09 -7.54
CA ASN A 448 -9.37 -23.49 -7.25
C ASN A 448 -10.22 -22.30 -6.81
N PHE A 449 -11.49 -22.29 -7.19
CA PHE A 449 -12.45 -21.27 -6.76
C PHE A 449 -13.67 -21.93 -6.12
N TYR A 450 -13.98 -21.54 -4.88
CA TYR A 450 -15.11 -22.06 -4.12
C TYR A 450 -15.97 -20.91 -3.60
N LEU A 451 -17.27 -20.93 -3.92
CA LEU A 451 -18.24 -19.93 -3.49
C LEU A 451 -19.58 -20.59 -3.13
N ASP A 452 -19.87 -20.69 -1.83
CA ASP A 452 -21.10 -21.28 -1.30
C ASP A 452 -22.22 -20.24 -1.09
N CYS A 453 -22.51 -19.43 -2.10
CA CYS A 453 -23.64 -18.51 -2.06
C CYS A 453 -24.25 -18.27 -3.45
N LYS A 454 -25.43 -17.66 -3.47
CA LYS A 454 -26.03 -17.13 -4.71
C LYS A 454 -25.25 -15.90 -5.18
N VAL A 455 -24.86 -15.83 -6.46
CA VAL A 455 -24.04 -14.73 -7.01
C VAL A 455 -24.41 -14.40 -8.45
N SER A 456 -24.45 -13.12 -8.83
CA SER A 456 -24.53 -12.71 -10.23
C SER A 456 -23.11 -12.57 -10.81
N LEU A 457 -22.86 -13.21 -11.95
CA LEU A 457 -21.58 -13.12 -12.66
C LEU A 457 -21.71 -12.25 -13.90
N SER A 458 -20.69 -11.43 -14.15
CA SER A 458 -20.52 -10.69 -15.41
C SER A 458 -19.68 -11.50 -16.42
N SER A 459 -19.31 -10.88 -17.54
CA SER A 459 -18.53 -11.53 -18.61
C SER A 459 -17.06 -11.72 -18.24
N TYR A 460 -16.41 -12.75 -18.78
CA TYR A 460 -14.95 -12.95 -18.69
C TYR A 460 -14.35 -13.04 -17.28
N VAL A 461 -15.15 -13.34 -16.25
CA VAL A 461 -14.72 -13.34 -14.83
C VAL A 461 -13.40 -14.09 -14.60
N PHE A 462 -13.23 -15.28 -15.17
CA PHE A 462 -12.03 -16.12 -15.04
C PHE A 462 -11.21 -16.21 -16.33
N LYS A 463 -11.35 -15.25 -17.26
CA LYS A 463 -10.63 -15.29 -18.55
C LYS A 463 -9.13 -15.55 -18.36
N ASN A 464 -8.58 -16.50 -19.10
CA ASN A 464 -7.17 -16.89 -19.12
C ASN A 464 -6.61 -17.28 -17.73
N CYS A 465 -7.42 -17.81 -16.82
CA CYS A 465 -6.93 -18.42 -15.58
C CYS A 465 -6.30 -19.79 -15.89
N SER A 466 -5.09 -19.79 -16.43
CA SER A 466 -4.42 -21.00 -16.91
C SER A 466 -4.07 -22.01 -15.82
N LYS A 467 -4.15 -21.64 -14.53
CA LYS A 467 -3.94 -22.54 -13.39
C LYS A 467 -5.24 -23.07 -12.78
N LEU A 468 -6.38 -22.53 -13.18
CA LEU A 468 -7.68 -22.87 -12.59
C LEU A 468 -8.07 -24.29 -12.97
N LYS A 469 -8.24 -25.16 -11.96
CA LYS A 469 -8.60 -26.58 -12.11
C LYS A 469 -10.06 -26.84 -11.76
N LYS A 470 -10.55 -26.29 -10.64
CA LYS A 470 -11.90 -26.56 -10.15
C LYS A 470 -12.64 -25.30 -9.76
N VAL A 471 -13.92 -25.25 -10.15
CA VAL A 471 -14.82 -24.15 -9.81
C VAL A 471 -16.09 -24.72 -9.21
N TYR A 472 -16.39 -24.29 -8.00
CA TYR A 472 -17.67 -24.53 -7.32
C TYR A 472 -18.35 -23.19 -7.06
N ILE A 473 -19.55 -23.01 -7.60
CA ILE A 473 -20.44 -21.89 -7.28
C ILE A 473 -21.81 -22.50 -6.98
N LYS A 474 -22.30 -22.31 -5.75
CA LYS A 474 -23.59 -22.87 -5.31
C LYS A 474 -24.72 -22.55 -6.29
N GLN A 475 -24.87 -21.27 -6.62
CA GLN A 475 -25.92 -20.81 -7.53
C GLN A 475 -25.53 -19.48 -8.19
N ILE A 476 -25.54 -19.40 -9.50
CA ILE A 476 -25.57 -18.15 -10.24
C ILE A 476 -26.99 -17.58 -10.21
N SER A 477 -27.15 -16.28 -10.00
CA SER A 477 -28.38 -15.53 -10.26
C SER A 477 -28.36 -14.92 -11.66
N ASN A 478 -29.53 -14.83 -12.29
CA ASN A 478 -29.66 -14.05 -13.51
C ASN A 478 -29.38 -12.58 -13.20
N THR A 479 -28.50 -11.96 -13.99
CA THR A 479 -28.29 -10.52 -13.96
C THR A 479 -29.58 -9.81 -14.39
N PRO A 480 -29.94 -8.66 -13.78
CA PRO A 480 -30.87 -7.73 -14.39
C PRO A 480 -30.28 -7.33 -15.74
N ILE A 481 -30.90 -7.77 -16.84
CA ILE A 481 -30.42 -7.54 -18.19
C ILE A 481 -30.60 -6.05 -18.51
N THR A 482 -29.52 -5.27 -18.56
CA THR A 482 -29.53 -3.86 -18.97
C THR A 482 -29.19 -3.65 -20.45
N SER A 483 -28.88 -4.71 -21.21
CA SER A 483 -28.70 -4.64 -22.67
C SER A 483 -29.69 -5.54 -23.40
N ALA A 484 -30.59 -4.92 -24.15
CA ALA A 484 -31.77 -5.51 -24.78
C ALA A 484 -31.48 -6.49 -25.94
N THR A 485 -30.23 -6.89 -26.19
CA THR A 485 -29.88 -7.53 -27.47
C THR A 485 -29.82 -9.05 -27.49
N ASN A 486 -29.98 -9.79 -26.38
CA ASN A 486 -29.80 -11.26 -26.46
C ASN A 486 -30.76 -12.17 -25.66
N PHE A 487 -31.91 -11.70 -25.17
CA PHE A 487 -32.82 -12.58 -24.41
C PHE A 487 -34.33 -12.45 -24.72
N LYS A 488 -34.70 -12.16 -25.98
CA LYS A 488 -36.13 -12.16 -26.41
C LYS A 488 -36.73 -13.57 -26.57
N TYR A 489 -35.92 -14.63 -26.51
CA TYR A 489 -36.36 -16.00 -26.82
C TYR A 489 -36.64 -16.92 -25.61
N SER A 490 -36.29 -16.54 -24.38
CA SER A 490 -36.45 -17.44 -23.21
C SER A 490 -37.74 -17.22 -22.43
N LYS A 491 -38.33 -16.02 -22.41
CA LYS A 491 -39.58 -15.75 -21.68
C LYS A 491 -40.78 -16.55 -22.20
N ARG A 492 -40.74 -16.98 -23.47
CA ARG A 492 -41.88 -17.63 -24.15
C ARG A 492 -41.87 -19.16 -24.09
N LEU A 493 -40.87 -19.77 -23.44
CA LEU A 493 -40.60 -21.23 -23.46
C LEU A 493 -40.48 -21.87 -22.07
N MET A 494 -40.78 -21.14 -21.00
CA MET A 494 -40.37 -21.51 -19.64
C MET A 494 -41.52 -21.42 -18.63
N SER A 495 -41.75 -22.50 -17.89
CA SER A 495 -42.72 -22.61 -16.78
C SER A 495 -42.50 -21.52 -15.72
N ALA A 496 -43.59 -20.97 -15.19
CA ALA A 496 -43.62 -19.87 -14.22
C ALA A 496 -42.97 -20.20 -12.86
N THR A 497 -42.68 -21.47 -12.56
CA THR A 497 -42.21 -21.92 -11.24
C THR A 497 -40.73 -22.31 -11.16
N LYS A 498 -39.99 -22.36 -12.28
CA LYS A 498 -38.60 -22.85 -12.31
C LYS A 498 -37.61 -21.73 -12.64
N GLU A 499 -36.63 -21.48 -11.77
CA GLU A 499 -35.53 -20.53 -12.03
C GLU A 499 -34.53 -21.15 -13.04
N TYR A 500 -34.24 -20.43 -14.12
CA TYR A 500 -33.35 -20.85 -15.21
C TYR A 500 -32.15 -19.93 -15.32
N TYR A 501 -30.97 -20.47 -15.68
CA TYR A 501 -29.72 -19.72 -15.54
C TYR A 501 -28.91 -19.59 -16.82
N THR A 502 -28.10 -18.54 -16.87
CA THR A 502 -27.13 -18.27 -17.92
C THR A 502 -25.71 -18.35 -17.40
N ILE A 503 -24.85 -19.12 -18.06
CA ILE A 503 -23.39 -18.95 -17.94
C ILE A 503 -23.00 -17.74 -18.81
N PRO A 504 -22.43 -16.67 -18.22
CA PRO A 504 -22.11 -15.45 -18.97
C PRO A 504 -21.06 -15.63 -20.07
N THR A 505 -20.95 -14.63 -20.93
CA THR A 505 -20.00 -14.62 -22.04
C THR A 505 -18.57 -14.77 -21.53
N GLY A 506 -17.84 -15.73 -22.09
CA GLY A 506 -16.41 -15.89 -21.85
C GLY A 506 -16.00 -16.19 -20.41
N THR A 507 -16.91 -16.60 -19.52
CA THR A 507 -16.63 -16.78 -18.07
C THR A 507 -15.35 -17.55 -17.79
N PHE A 508 -15.08 -18.63 -18.55
CA PHE A 508 -13.91 -19.49 -18.41
C PHE A 508 -13.02 -19.51 -19.67
N TYR A 509 -13.15 -18.54 -20.57
CA TYR A 509 -12.34 -18.46 -21.79
C TYR A 509 -10.84 -18.66 -21.49
N GLY A 510 -10.17 -19.58 -22.18
CA GLY A 510 -8.73 -19.80 -22.04
C GLY A 510 -8.29 -20.53 -20.76
N CYS A 511 -9.21 -21.09 -19.97
CA CYS A 511 -8.88 -21.87 -18.77
C CYS A 511 -8.47 -23.31 -19.14
N ASN A 512 -7.31 -23.47 -19.79
CA ASN A 512 -6.86 -24.76 -20.34
C ASN A 512 -6.64 -25.90 -19.33
N ASN A 513 -6.44 -25.59 -18.04
CA ASN A 513 -6.31 -26.58 -16.97
C ASN A 513 -7.62 -26.84 -16.21
N LEU A 514 -8.74 -26.24 -16.62
CA LEU A 514 -10.02 -26.42 -15.95
C LEU A 514 -10.50 -27.86 -16.14
N GLU A 515 -10.62 -28.60 -15.05
CA GLU A 515 -11.01 -30.02 -15.02
C GLU A 515 -12.53 -30.15 -14.81
N SER A 516 -13.10 -29.38 -13.89
CA SER A 516 -14.51 -29.50 -13.51
C SER A 516 -15.13 -28.17 -13.09
N VAL A 517 -16.39 -27.98 -13.48
CA VAL A 517 -17.21 -26.84 -13.08
C VAL A 517 -18.53 -27.34 -12.50
N THR A 518 -18.79 -26.98 -11.25
CA THR A 518 -20.04 -27.27 -10.55
C THR A 518 -20.79 -25.95 -10.34
N ILE A 519 -21.77 -25.71 -11.22
CA ILE A 519 -22.62 -24.52 -11.26
C ILE A 519 -24.01 -24.96 -11.69
N ASN A 520 -25.06 -24.56 -10.96
CA ASN A 520 -26.50 -24.72 -11.21
C ASN A 520 -26.93 -25.92 -12.08
N ASN A 521 -27.84 -26.77 -11.60
CA ASN A 521 -28.35 -27.87 -12.43
C ASN A 521 -29.32 -27.44 -13.56
N ASN A 522 -29.92 -26.24 -13.48
CA ASN A 522 -30.95 -25.73 -14.42
C ASN A 522 -30.41 -24.65 -15.39
N ILE A 523 -29.24 -24.86 -16.00
CA ILE A 523 -28.68 -23.92 -17.00
C ILE A 523 -29.47 -24.02 -18.30
N VAL A 524 -29.92 -22.89 -18.85
CA VAL A 524 -30.66 -22.80 -20.13
C VAL A 524 -29.84 -22.19 -21.24
N ASN A 525 -28.95 -21.25 -20.90
CA ASN A 525 -28.10 -20.58 -21.86
C ASN A 525 -26.64 -20.69 -21.44
N ILE A 526 -25.80 -21.16 -22.35
CA ILE A 526 -24.35 -21.08 -22.27
C ILE A 526 -23.94 -20.03 -23.29
N SER A 527 -23.48 -18.87 -22.83
CA SER A 527 -23.24 -17.73 -23.71
C SER A 527 -21.99 -17.92 -24.58
N ASP A 528 -21.78 -16.96 -25.48
CA ASP A 528 -20.64 -16.95 -26.39
C ASP A 528 -19.32 -17.07 -25.62
N TYR A 529 -18.39 -17.85 -26.14
CA TYR A 529 -17.04 -18.04 -25.59
C TYR A 529 -16.93 -18.65 -24.19
N ALA A 530 -18.04 -19.08 -23.56
CA ALA A 530 -18.10 -19.42 -22.14
C ALA A 530 -16.98 -20.38 -21.65
N PHE A 531 -16.65 -21.39 -22.45
CA PHE A 531 -15.64 -22.42 -22.17
C PHE A 531 -14.62 -22.58 -23.32
N THR A 532 -14.44 -21.58 -24.18
CA THR A 532 -13.44 -21.67 -25.26
C THR A 532 -12.06 -22.02 -24.70
N ASP A 533 -11.36 -22.94 -25.35
CA ASP A 533 -10.00 -23.41 -25.01
C ASP A 533 -9.88 -24.04 -23.61
N CYS A 534 -10.97 -24.58 -23.05
CA CYS A 534 -10.96 -25.39 -21.82
C CYS A 534 -10.67 -26.87 -22.14
N SER A 535 -9.46 -27.17 -22.60
CA SER A 535 -9.11 -28.48 -23.17
C SER A 535 -9.25 -29.68 -22.21
N LYS A 536 -9.06 -29.48 -20.90
CA LYS A 536 -9.22 -30.53 -19.87
C LYS A 536 -10.64 -30.66 -19.30
N LEU A 537 -11.55 -29.78 -19.67
CA LEU A 537 -12.85 -29.67 -19.01
C LEU A 537 -13.73 -30.89 -19.26
N VAL A 538 -14.08 -31.58 -18.18
CA VAL A 538 -15.14 -32.58 -18.15
C VAL A 538 -16.43 -31.89 -17.70
N PHE A 539 -17.29 -31.54 -18.65
CA PHE A 539 -18.55 -30.86 -18.36
C PHE A 539 -19.73 -31.59 -18.99
N LYS A 540 -20.64 -32.10 -18.14
CA LYS A 540 -21.91 -32.68 -18.57
C LYS A 540 -22.89 -31.54 -18.81
N ILE A 541 -23.08 -31.17 -20.07
CA ILE A 541 -24.04 -30.12 -20.44
C ILE A 541 -25.45 -30.54 -19.95
N PRO A 542 -26.13 -29.76 -19.08
CA PRO A 542 -27.42 -30.14 -18.54
C PRO A 542 -28.51 -30.27 -19.61
N SER A 543 -29.47 -31.18 -19.42
CA SER A 543 -30.63 -31.34 -20.31
C SER A 543 -31.58 -30.15 -20.31
N SER A 544 -31.42 -29.18 -19.40
CA SER A 544 -32.16 -27.92 -19.44
C SER A 544 -31.63 -26.94 -20.50
N VAL A 545 -30.43 -27.16 -21.06
CA VAL A 545 -29.81 -26.21 -21.98
C VAL A 545 -30.63 -26.13 -23.28
N LYS A 546 -30.91 -24.88 -23.69
CA LYS A 546 -31.64 -24.52 -24.91
C LYS A 546 -30.75 -23.74 -25.88
N ARG A 547 -29.82 -22.94 -25.39
CA ARG A 547 -28.93 -22.11 -26.22
C ARG A 547 -27.48 -22.37 -25.85
N ILE A 548 -26.68 -22.61 -26.88
CA ILE A 548 -25.22 -22.66 -26.82
C ILE A 548 -24.69 -21.59 -27.75
N GLY A 549 -23.92 -20.65 -27.20
CA GLY A 549 -23.42 -19.47 -27.90
C GLY A 549 -22.30 -19.75 -28.90
N ASN A 550 -21.87 -18.69 -29.58
CA ASN A 550 -20.77 -18.75 -30.53
C ASN A 550 -19.48 -19.16 -29.82
N PHE A 551 -18.72 -20.10 -30.40
CA PHE A 551 -17.45 -20.59 -29.84
C PHE A 551 -17.52 -21.15 -28.41
N ALA A 552 -18.71 -21.39 -27.85
CA ALA A 552 -18.91 -21.65 -26.43
C ALA A 552 -18.06 -22.80 -25.88
N PHE A 553 -17.85 -23.87 -26.65
CA PHE A 553 -17.05 -25.04 -26.29
C PHE A 553 -15.85 -25.27 -27.21
N LYS A 554 -15.47 -24.30 -28.04
CA LYS A 554 -14.32 -24.42 -28.96
C LYS A 554 -13.11 -25.04 -28.26
N ASN A 555 -12.49 -26.05 -28.87
CA ASN A 555 -11.32 -26.76 -28.37
C ASN A 555 -11.47 -27.42 -26.97
N CYS A 556 -12.68 -27.88 -26.60
CA CYS A 556 -12.88 -28.70 -25.39
C CYS A 556 -12.82 -30.20 -25.74
N PHE A 557 -11.90 -30.97 -25.14
CA PHE A 557 -11.68 -32.34 -25.61
C PHE A 557 -12.46 -33.43 -24.84
N ASN A 558 -13.26 -33.07 -23.84
CA ASN A 558 -13.97 -34.03 -22.98
C ASN A 558 -15.49 -33.75 -22.84
N ILE A 559 -16.13 -33.20 -23.87
CA ILE A 559 -17.58 -32.92 -23.88
C ILE A 559 -18.35 -34.12 -24.46
N ASN A 560 -18.50 -35.18 -23.67
CA ASN A 560 -19.02 -36.47 -24.13
C ASN A 560 -20.56 -36.56 -24.28
N LYS A 561 -21.31 -35.47 -24.07
CA LYS A 561 -22.77 -35.44 -24.28
C LYS A 561 -23.24 -34.05 -24.68
N VAL A 562 -23.99 -33.99 -25.77
CA VAL A 562 -24.74 -32.80 -26.19
C VAL A 562 -26.23 -33.07 -25.94
N PRO A 563 -26.98 -32.18 -25.25
CA PRO A 563 -28.40 -32.41 -25.01
C PRO A 563 -29.21 -32.35 -26.30
N GLU A 564 -30.18 -33.24 -26.44
CA GLU A 564 -31.00 -33.35 -27.65
C GLU A 564 -31.93 -32.15 -27.83
N ASN A 565 -32.32 -31.50 -26.73
CA ASN A 565 -33.33 -30.45 -26.67
C ASN A 565 -32.79 -29.01 -26.90
N VAL A 566 -31.54 -28.88 -27.36
CA VAL A 566 -30.92 -27.58 -27.69
C VAL A 566 -31.61 -26.99 -28.93
N ILE A 567 -32.06 -25.74 -28.83
CA ILE A 567 -32.78 -25.05 -29.92
C ILE A 567 -31.89 -24.11 -30.74
N TYR A 568 -30.73 -23.75 -30.21
CA TYR A 568 -29.80 -22.82 -30.85
C TYR A 568 -28.36 -23.26 -30.59
N PHE A 569 -27.64 -23.59 -31.68
CA PHE A 569 -26.20 -23.80 -31.70
C PHE A 569 -25.54 -22.62 -32.39
N GLY A 570 -24.71 -21.86 -31.67
CA GLY A 570 -23.98 -20.71 -32.21
C GLY A 570 -22.87 -21.11 -33.19
N ASN A 571 -22.40 -20.14 -33.96
CA ASN A 571 -21.31 -20.32 -34.91
C ASN A 571 -20.08 -20.90 -34.20
N SER A 572 -19.51 -21.96 -34.77
CA SER A 572 -18.31 -22.63 -34.23
C SER A 572 -18.45 -23.07 -32.76
N SER A 573 -19.68 -23.32 -32.28
CA SER A 573 -19.97 -23.62 -30.88
C SER A 573 -19.19 -24.81 -30.31
N PHE A 574 -18.94 -25.84 -31.13
CA PHE A 574 -18.20 -27.06 -30.80
C PHE A 574 -17.00 -27.30 -31.73
N ILE A 575 -16.46 -26.26 -32.40
CA ILE A 575 -15.31 -26.45 -33.29
C ILE A 575 -14.12 -27.06 -32.53
N GLY A 576 -13.48 -28.08 -33.10
CA GLY A 576 -12.35 -28.77 -32.45
C GLY A 576 -12.69 -29.47 -31.13
N THR A 577 -13.97 -29.70 -30.85
CA THR A 577 -14.46 -30.29 -29.60
C THR A 577 -14.68 -31.79 -29.76
N SER A 578 -14.32 -32.59 -28.76
CA SER A 578 -14.69 -34.01 -28.76
C SER A 578 -16.13 -34.15 -28.27
N VAL A 579 -17.06 -34.33 -29.20
CA VAL A 579 -18.47 -34.65 -28.97
C VAL A 579 -18.79 -36.09 -29.45
N PRO A 580 -19.93 -36.69 -29.08
CA PRO A 580 -20.34 -38.00 -29.59
C PRO A 580 -20.34 -38.08 -31.12
N SER A 581 -20.03 -39.27 -31.66
CA SER A 581 -20.04 -39.51 -33.10
C SER A 581 -21.45 -39.49 -33.70
N VAL A 582 -22.46 -39.71 -32.87
CA VAL A 582 -23.88 -39.62 -33.21
C VAL A 582 -24.46 -38.39 -32.53
N LEU A 583 -24.97 -37.46 -33.33
CA LEU A 583 -25.63 -36.25 -32.86
C LEU A 583 -27.12 -36.32 -33.14
N ARG A 584 -27.95 -36.11 -32.11
CA ARG A 584 -29.41 -36.05 -32.24
C ARG A 584 -29.86 -34.61 -32.13
N ILE A 585 -30.52 -34.11 -33.17
CA ILE A 585 -31.04 -32.75 -33.26
C ILE A 585 -32.55 -32.79 -33.06
N CYS A 586 -33.06 -32.14 -32.02
CA CYS A 586 -34.49 -32.03 -31.78
C CYS A 586 -35.20 -31.27 -32.91
N SER A 587 -36.43 -31.69 -33.23
CA SER A 587 -37.33 -31.01 -34.18
C SER A 587 -37.60 -29.54 -33.85
N GLY A 588 -37.45 -29.15 -32.58
CA GLY A 588 -37.54 -27.76 -32.11
C GLY A 588 -36.31 -26.90 -32.39
N THR A 589 -35.24 -27.44 -32.99
CA THR A 589 -34.02 -26.69 -33.32
C THR A 589 -34.31 -25.60 -34.34
N LYS A 590 -33.87 -24.37 -34.05
CA LYS A 590 -34.14 -23.19 -34.88
C LYS A 590 -32.90 -22.68 -35.61
N PHE A 591 -31.72 -22.91 -35.06
CA PHE A 591 -30.49 -22.37 -35.60
C PHE A 591 -29.31 -23.29 -35.33
N ILE A 592 -28.54 -23.58 -36.39
CA ILE A 592 -27.27 -24.27 -36.34
C ILE A 592 -26.25 -23.38 -37.05
N GLY A 593 -25.35 -22.77 -36.29
CA GLY A 593 -24.40 -21.79 -36.80
C GLY A 593 -23.31 -22.41 -37.67
N SER A 594 -22.70 -21.58 -38.51
CA SER A 594 -21.59 -22.00 -39.39
C SER A 594 -20.48 -22.68 -38.58
N SER A 595 -19.98 -23.80 -39.10
CA SER A 595 -18.89 -24.59 -38.52
C SER A 595 -19.14 -25.08 -37.09
N SER A 596 -20.40 -25.16 -36.63
CA SER A 596 -20.74 -25.53 -35.24
C SER A 596 -20.07 -26.81 -34.78
N PHE A 597 -20.00 -27.83 -35.63
CA PHE A 597 -19.43 -29.15 -35.34
C PHE A 597 -18.25 -29.49 -36.27
N MET A 598 -17.54 -28.47 -36.76
CA MET A 598 -16.33 -28.65 -37.57
C MET A 598 -15.19 -29.19 -36.70
N SER A 599 -14.34 -30.06 -37.27
CA SER A 599 -13.22 -30.72 -36.58
C SER A 599 -13.65 -31.47 -35.32
N THR A 600 -14.83 -32.11 -35.40
CA THR A 600 -15.37 -32.98 -34.36
C THR A 600 -15.41 -34.44 -34.81
N LYS A 601 -15.76 -35.34 -33.90
CA LYS A 601 -15.95 -36.77 -34.19
C LYS A 601 -17.34 -37.11 -34.75
N VAL A 602 -18.21 -36.12 -35.01
CA VAL A 602 -19.56 -36.35 -35.55
C VAL A 602 -19.45 -37.04 -36.91
N ARG A 603 -20.16 -38.17 -37.05
CA ARG A 603 -20.27 -38.97 -38.27
C ARG A 603 -21.70 -39.15 -38.72
N VAL A 604 -22.65 -39.16 -37.78
CA VAL A 604 -24.07 -39.32 -38.06
C VAL A 604 -24.86 -38.22 -37.33
N VAL A 605 -25.76 -37.56 -38.05
CA VAL A 605 -26.70 -36.58 -37.50
C VAL A 605 -28.12 -37.05 -37.75
N TYR A 606 -28.93 -37.18 -36.70
CA TYR A 606 -30.35 -37.51 -36.80
C TYR A 606 -31.21 -36.26 -36.61
N TYR A 607 -32.15 -36.02 -37.53
CA TYR A 607 -33.10 -34.91 -37.42
C TYR A 607 -34.49 -35.28 -37.95
N CYS A 608 -35.51 -35.15 -37.10
CA CYS A 608 -36.88 -35.59 -37.39
C CYS A 608 -37.88 -34.42 -37.42
N GLY A 609 -37.42 -33.22 -37.80
CA GLY A 609 -38.25 -32.02 -37.92
C GLY A 609 -38.48 -31.59 -39.38
N SER A 610 -39.36 -30.61 -39.57
CA SER A 610 -39.72 -30.07 -40.89
C SER A 610 -39.05 -28.75 -41.25
N ARG A 611 -38.33 -28.12 -40.30
CA ARG A 611 -37.66 -26.83 -40.53
C ARG A 611 -36.56 -26.96 -41.58
N ASP A 612 -36.57 -26.05 -42.57
CA ASP A 612 -35.55 -25.95 -43.62
C ASP A 612 -34.19 -25.48 -43.08
N PHE A 613 -33.16 -26.32 -43.23
CA PHE A 613 -31.76 -25.99 -42.94
C PHE A 613 -30.88 -25.95 -44.20
N SER A 614 -31.46 -26.01 -45.40
CA SER A 614 -30.71 -26.04 -46.67
C SER A 614 -29.93 -24.76 -46.95
N LYS A 615 -30.43 -23.61 -46.49
CA LYS A 615 -29.80 -22.28 -46.64
C LYS A 615 -28.76 -21.96 -45.56
N PHE A 616 -28.56 -22.84 -44.59
CA PHE A 616 -27.60 -22.62 -43.51
C PHE A 616 -26.18 -22.98 -43.98
N TYR A 617 -25.20 -22.21 -43.51
CA TYR A 617 -23.79 -22.47 -43.81
C TYR A 617 -23.34 -23.85 -43.32
N PRO A 618 -22.31 -24.44 -43.98
CA PRO A 618 -21.73 -25.71 -43.58
C PRO A 618 -21.42 -25.77 -42.09
N SER A 619 -21.98 -26.77 -41.40
CA SER A 619 -21.85 -26.92 -39.94
C SER A 619 -21.12 -28.19 -39.51
N PHE A 620 -20.98 -29.16 -40.41
CA PHE A 620 -20.41 -30.49 -40.15
C PHE A 620 -19.22 -30.75 -41.09
N GLU A 621 -18.39 -31.71 -40.71
CA GLU A 621 -17.27 -32.18 -41.54
C GLU A 621 -17.76 -32.85 -42.83
N ARG A 622 -16.94 -32.78 -43.89
CA ARG A 622 -17.22 -33.44 -45.17
C ARG A 622 -17.31 -34.96 -44.94
N GLY A 623 -18.39 -35.58 -45.40
CA GLY A 623 -18.67 -37.01 -45.18
C GLY A 623 -19.48 -37.32 -43.91
N THR A 624 -20.02 -36.32 -43.22
CA THR A 624 -21.03 -36.53 -42.17
C THR A 624 -22.34 -36.97 -42.81
N ASN A 625 -22.88 -38.12 -42.38
CA ASN A 625 -24.17 -38.63 -42.84
C ASN A 625 -25.30 -37.98 -42.05
N VAL A 626 -26.17 -37.23 -42.73
CA VAL A 626 -27.36 -36.65 -42.11
C VAL A 626 -28.59 -37.51 -42.44
N ILE A 627 -29.21 -38.12 -41.45
CA ILE A 627 -30.41 -38.95 -41.60
C ILE A 627 -31.61 -38.13 -41.14
N VAL A 628 -32.57 -37.95 -42.04
CA VAL A 628 -33.78 -37.17 -41.78
C VAL A 628 -35.05 -38.00 -41.98
N GLY A 629 -36.10 -37.65 -41.24
CA GLY A 629 -37.43 -38.23 -41.44
C GLY A 629 -38.14 -37.71 -42.69
N LEU A 630 -39.30 -38.29 -43.00
CA LEU A 630 -40.13 -37.89 -44.14
C LEU A 630 -40.70 -36.45 -44.01
N SER A 631 -40.70 -35.89 -42.80
CA SER A 631 -41.15 -34.51 -42.54
C SER A 631 -40.21 -33.44 -43.10
N TYR A 632 -38.95 -33.76 -43.36
CA TYR A 632 -37.99 -32.84 -43.99
C TYR A 632 -38.12 -32.95 -45.51
N LYS A 633 -38.26 -31.82 -46.23
CA LYS A 633 -38.56 -31.82 -47.68
C LYS A 633 -37.40 -31.38 -48.59
N HIS A 634 -36.22 -31.12 -48.03
CA HIS A 634 -35.08 -30.52 -48.75
C HIS A 634 -33.92 -31.50 -48.87
N ASN A 635 -33.07 -31.37 -49.89
CA ASN A 635 -31.99 -32.31 -50.17
C ASN A 635 -30.65 -32.00 -49.48
N VAL A 636 -30.58 -30.89 -48.72
CA VAL A 636 -29.37 -30.42 -48.03
C VAL A 636 -29.72 -30.04 -46.61
N PHE A 637 -28.85 -30.36 -45.66
CA PHE A 637 -28.94 -29.97 -44.27
C PHE A 637 -27.62 -29.34 -43.82
N CYS A 638 -27.60 -28.02 -43.57
CA CYS A 638 -26.40 -27.27 -43.21
C CYS A 638 -25.19 -27.60 -44.09
N GLY A 639 -25.37 -27.55 -45.42
CA GLY A 639 -24.34 -27.85 -46.42
C GLY A 639 -23.99 -29.33 -46.61
N SER A 640 -24.59 -30.25 -45.87
CA SER A 640 -24.36 -31.71 -46.00
C SER A 640 -25.48 -32.38 -46.79
N PRO A 641 -25.19 -33.41 -47.61
CA PRO A 641 -26.21 -34.24 -48.24
C PRO A 641 -26.97 -35.05 -47.19
N ILE A 642 -28.22 -35.39 -47.48
CA ILE A 642 -29.11 -36.08 -46.53
C ILE A 642 -29.54 -37.47 -47.03
N PHE A 643 -29.97 -38.31 -46.09
CA PHE A 643 -30.60 -39.61 -46.34
C PHE A 643 -31.99 -39.64 -45.70
N HIS A 644 -33.03 -39.84 -46.51
CA HIS A 644 -34.38 -39.99 -46.00
C HIS A 644 -34.60 -41.41 -45.46
N LYS A 645 -35.14 -41.49 -44.24
CA LYS A 645 -35.67 -42.73 -43.68
C LYS A 645 -37.19 -42.69 -43.73
N ALA A 646 -37.81 -43.79 -44.15
CA ALA A 646 -39.26 -43.93 -44.28
C ALA A 646 -39.96 -44.05 -42.91
N SER A 647 -39.86 -43.00 -42.08
CA SER A 647 -40.64 -42.87 -40.84
C SER A 647 -40.92 -41.39 -40.55
N TYR A 648 -42.09 -41.15 -39.93
CA TYR A 648 -42.49 -39.87 -39.35
C TYR A 648 -42.24 -39.80 -37.84
N ILE A 649 -41.90 -40.93 -37.20
CA ILE A 649 -41.67 -41.03 -35.76
C ILE A 649 -40.19 -40.80 -35.48
N CYS A 650 -39.91 -39.89 -34.55
CA CYS A 650 -38.55 -39.48 -34.21
C CYS A 650 -37.74 -40.64 -33.61
N ASP A 651 -38.39 -41.47 -32.81
CA ASP A 651 -37.77 -42.64 -32.15
C ASP A 651 -37.38 -43.71 -33.17
N ASP A 652 -38.18 -43.99 -34.20
CA ASP A 652 -37.81 -44.94 -35.28
C ASP A 652 -36.54 -44.52 -36.03
N ILE A 653 -36.29 -43.22 -36.13
CA ILE A 653 -35.10 -42.66 -36.76
C ILE A 653 -33.89 -42.77 -35.81
N ILE A 654 -34.12 -42.65 -34.51
CA ILE A 654 -33.11 -42.57 -33.45
C ILE A 654 -32.72 -43.93 -32.84
N GLU A 655 -33.64 -44.91 -32.76
CA GLU A 655 -33.46 -46.24 -32.15
C GLU A 655 -32.51 -47.15 -32.94
N THR A 656 -32.16 -46.80 -34.17
CA THR A 656 -31.11 -47.50 -34.88
C THR A 656 -29.75 -47.14 -34.27
N ASN A 657 -29.28 -47.93 -33.29
CA ASN A 657 -27.89 -47.97 -32.79
C ASN A 657 -26.85 -48.38 -33.88
N PHE A 658 -27.16 -48.16 -35.15
CA PHE A 658 -26.43 -48.71 -36.29
C PHE A 658 -25.30 -47.77 -36.71
N VAL A 659 -24.06 -48.24 -36.55
CA VAL A 659 -22.86 -47.64 -37.13
C VAL A 659 -23.05 -47.57 -38.66
N GLY A 660 -22.95 -46.38 -39.24
CA GLY A 660 -23.36 -46.06 -40.62
C GLY A 660 -22.74 -46.89 -41.77
N VAL A 661 -21.89 -47.87 -41.48
CA VAL A 661 -21.31 -48.81 -42.46
C VAL A 661 -22.36 -49.78 -43.02
N ASP A 662 -23.35 -50.18 -42.21
CA ASP A 662 -24.38 -51.14 -42.66
C ASP A 662 -25.47 -50.51 -43.52
N ILE A 663 -25.70 -49.19 -43.40
CA ILE A 663 -26.65 -48.45 -44.26
C ILE A 663 -26.11 -48.39 -45.69
N ILE A 664 -24.82 -48.09 -45.87
CA ILE A 664 -24.19 -48.06 -47.19
C ILE A 664 -24.22 -49.47 -47.81
N LYS A 665 -23.95 -50.53 -47.03
CA LYS A 665 -24.07 -51.91 -47.53
C LYS A 665 -25.50 -52.29 -47.88
N LYS A 666 -26.51 -51.86 -47.12
CA LYS A 666 -27.92 -52.23 -47.35
C LYS A 666 -28.58 -51.38 -48.44
N GLN A 667 -28.22 -50.10 -48.58
CA GLN A 667 -28.60 -49.26 -49.71
C GLN A 667 -27.87 -49.67 -50.98
N MET A 668 -26.56 -49.96 -50.97
CA MET A 668 -25.89 -50.56 -52.14
C MET A 668 -26.50 -51.91 -52.52
N LYS A 669 -26.89 -52.75 -51.56
CA LYS A 669 -27.54 -54.05 -51.84
C LYS A 669 -28.99 -53.90 -52.35
N ASN A 670 -29.68 -52.82 -51.98
CA ASN A 670 -31.01 -52.51 -52.50
C ASN A 670 -30.94 -51.79 -53.86
N ASP A 671 -29.95 -50.93 -54.07
CA ASP A 671 -29.66 -50.28 -55.36
C ASP A 671 -29.15 -51.31 -56.38
N LEU A 672 -28.32 -52.28 -55.97
CA LEU A 672 -27.96 -53.43 -56.83
C LEU A 672 -29.17 -54.31 -57.18
N LYS A 673 -30.18 -54.40 -56.30
CA LYS A 673 -31.42 -55.15 -56.58
C LYS A 673 -32.37 -54.39 -57.50
N THR A 674 -32.46 -53.06 -57.41
CA THR A 674 -33.26 -52.24 -58.34
C THR A 674 -32.58 -52.04 -59.69
N HIS A 675 -31.24 -52.10 -59.77
CA HIS A 675 -30.51 -52.10 -61.04
C HIS A 675 -30.41 -53.49 -61.68
N ALA A 676 -30.55 -54.58 -60.92
CA ALA A 676 -30.64 -55.93 -61.49
C ALA A 676 -31.94 -56.18 -62.29
N SER A 677 -33.02 -55.43 -62.04
CA SER A 677 -34.25 -55.48 -62.85
C SER A 677 -34.19 -54.65 -64.14
N LEU A 678 -33.10 -53.93 -64.39
CA LEU A 678 -32.87 -53.10 -65.59
C LEU A 678 -31.76 -53.64 -66.51
N LEU A 679 -31.10 -54.75 -66.14
CA LEU A 679 -29.93 -55.31 -66.85
C LEU A 679 -30.19 -56.64 -67.58
N LEU A 680 -31.46 -57.05 -67.77
CA LEU A 680 -31.83 -58.23 -68.58
C LEU A 680 -32.10 -57.95 -70.06
N THR A 681 -31.72 -56.77 -70.58
CA THR A 681 -31.75 -56.50 -72.03
C THR A 681 -30.52 -55.68 -72.47
N SER A 682 -29.38 -56.35 -72.60
CA SER A 682 -28.45 -56.20 -73.74
C SER A 682 -27.11 -56.85 -73.38
N SER A 683 -26.72 -57.83 -74.18
CA SER A 683 -25.39 -58.42 -74.21
C SER A 683 -24.41 -57.38 -74.76
N TYR A 684 -23.43 -56.92 -73.99
CA TYR A 684 -22.04 -56.68 -74.46
C TYR A 684 -21.14 -56.15 -73.32
N TYR A 685 -20.02 -56.84 -73.13
CA TYR A 685 -18.80 -56.50 -72.37
C TYR A 685 -18.79 -56.58 -70.83
N LEU A 686 -18.46 -57.79 -70.37
CA LEU A 686 -17.66 -58.02 -69.16
C LEU A 686 -16.18 -57.73 -69.48
N GLY A 687 -15.54 -56.87 -68.69
CA GLY A 687 -14.11 -56.61 -68.75
C GLY A 687 -13.60 -55.83 -67.54
N LEU A 688 -13.25 -56.57 -66.48
CA LEU A 688 -12.24 -56.27 -65.44
C LEU A 688 -12.31 -54.95 -64.62
N TRP A 689 -12.50 -55.17 -63.31
CA TRP A 689 -12.26 -54.32 -62.12
C TRP A 689 -13.39 -53.41 -61.62
#